data_AF-A0A399SI19-F1
#
_entry.id   AF-A0A399SI19-F1
#
_cell.length_a   1.000
_cell.length_b   1.000
_cell.length_c   1.000
_cell.angle_alpha   90.00
_cell.angle_beta   90.00
_cell.angle_gamma   90.00
#
_symmetry.space_group_name_H-M   'P 1'
#
loop_
_entity.id
_entity.type
_entity.pdbx_description
1 polymer ?
#
loop_
_entity_poly.entity_id
_entity_poly.type
_entity_poly.pdbx_seq_one_letter_code
_entity_poly.pdbx_strand_id
1 'polypeptide(L)'
;MKVWIEKKLVKGRDDRLKGEPILGKALWSATKSSSGVDIYSTMREVEPNDVILHLTDNYGITGISLAAGKFTEADGSQHSNGVGLAYMVPLKDFRILNPVVTRDKLLREENRAQLDQIRKQGKVFYNKKLELNQGAYLTESPVELSRLINSIYSTQAGQDLPYIGGLLQPQNGPSDGANLDKWEELKVTVQRINDREAVEKFFDAAGHVLSKLNLSTDDQLVYAAAFVKHRSVQLTIGGRYVTNVHRKGDSVKLGFHVPAEYLDHLRERYPSLLISNEEGGSKEKPLRWVTLEAEKLNLNDFLDAITVPAEESRQAQKVSQFRVQFAHLHNKWIIEASKGWEVRSRLFEDTAHYLVGAYWDEHSPEDQTERFVEQGIWENGYDDKFLREVSAVLEGSRIAIKSVFTREKTKPVMAIKARGRVTANPNNGKRLQVEWEKDFVPSEVGFNGGYWSTISIVDKEEHINAIWGKKESRKENMNYPLNTIFYGPPGTGKTYTTLLRAAQIIEERPVENYEEAKRIFNENLGNRIEFITFHQNYSYEDFIQGLRPDTDKDAELSFRKVDGVFKRIADRALKNLTLSEKAPEEVSKEFLFDKALEGFIEEIQDGEDNFKINETASITEVEEDAFRYTGERWKNHASGNRMKFGDLREFYKHSVNSRRDVKYLSSVSGLAKQHATYFFKVYRYVLKHLPMDTIAPARVKRQNYVIVIDEINRANISRVFGELITLIEPDKRSHGAIPLRCTLPSGEEFIVPSNLYIIGTMNTADKSIALLDIALRRRFEFEAMYPKYQFNGVELQDKEVLEKINRKIIELKGHDFQIGHAYFMEKSDSLLNKMNKKVIPLLLEYFMNDDKEVRGILQHAGMEVDDTAWPLEIKGKRD
;
A
#
# COMPACT_ATOMS: atom_id res chain seq x y z
N MET A 1 -1.07 5.49 -44.32
CA MET A 1 -0.06 5.90 -43.33
C MET A 1 0.15 4.71 -42.41
N LYS A 2 1.34 4.11 -42.46
CA LYS A 2 1.77 2.97 -41.64
C LYS A 2 2.70 3.44 -40.51
N VAL A 3 2.88 2.60 -39.51
CA VAL A 3 3.89 2.81 -38.46
C VAL A 3 4.98 1.75 -38.63
N TRP A 4 6.23 2.18 -38.66
CA TRP A 4 7.41 1.33 -38.81
C TRP A 4 8.32 1.46 -37.58
N ILE A 5 9.04 0.40 -37.24
CA ILE A 5 10.05 0.40 -36.18
C ILE A 5 11.42 0.17 -36.83
N GLU A 6 12.30 1.17 -36.74
CA GLU A 6 13.70 1.10 -37.18
C GLU A 6 14.58 0.65 -36.01
N LYS A 7 15.38 -0.40 -36.21
CA LYS A 7 16.41 -0.82 -35.26
C LYS A 7 17.76 -0.21 -35.63
N LYS A 8 18.28 0.73 -34.83
CA LYS A 8 19.56 1.43 -35.10
C LYS A 8 20.54 1.33 -33.93
N LEU A 9 21.78 0.94 -34.20
CA LEU A 9 22.88 1.02 -33.22
C LEU A 9 23.57 2.39 -33.35
N VAL A 10 23.70 3.12 -32.25
CA VAL A 10 24.18 4.51 -32.15
C VAL A 10 25.39 4.62 -31.20
N LYS A 11 25.45 3.84 -30.11
CA LYS A 11 26.55 3.86 -29.14
C LYS A 11 27.87 3.39 -29.78
N GLY A 12 28.90 4.24 -29.74
CA GLY A 12 30.25 3.94 -30.27
C GLY A 12 30.41 4.14 -31.79
N ARG A 13 29.46 4.83 -32.44
CA ARG A 13 29.41 5.09 -33.89
C ARG A 13 29.28 6.60 -34.14
N ASP A 14 30.40 7.32 -34.11
CA ASP A 14 30.43 8.78 -34.28
C ASP A 14 29.87 9.24 -35.65
N ASP A 15 30.00 8.38 -36.68
CA ASP A 15 29.40 8.52 -38.02
C ASP A 15 27.86 8.64 -37.99
N ARG A 16 27.22 8.20 -36.90
CA ARG A 16 25.76 8.22 -36.72
C ARG A 16 25.29 9.31 -35.75
N LEU A 17 26.22 10.00 -35.10
CA LEU A 17 25.99 11.15 -34.24
C LEU A 17 26.35 12.48 -34.94
N LYS A 18 27.30 12.46 -35.90
CA LYS A 18 27.67 13.60 -36.76
C LYS A 18 28.03 13.13 -38.18
N GLY A 19 27.18 13.44 -39.17
CA GLY A 19 27.36 13.07 -40.60
C GLY A 19 26.22 12.19 -41.12
N GLU A 20 25.79 12.37 -42.38
CA GLU A 20 24.72 11.54 -42.95
C GLU A 20 25.16 10.07 -43.07
N PRO A 21 24.29 9.09 -42.71
CA PRO A 21 22.88 9.21 -42.31
C PRO A 21 22.65 9.24 -40.78
N ILE A 22 22.32 10.44 -40.27
CA ILE A 22 21.99 10.77 -38.86
C ILE A 22 20.65 10.10 -38.46
N LEU A 23 20.52 9.66 -37.20
CA LEU A 23 19.23 9.24 -36.62
C LEU A 23 18.15 10.32 -36.86
N GLY A 24 17.02 9.95 -37.46
CA GLY A 24 15.92 10.87 -37.76
C GLY A 24 16.06 11.71 -39.04
N LYS A 25 17.14 11.54 -39.82
CA LYS A 25 17.29 12.21 -41.14
C LYS A 25 17.01 11.31 -42.33
N ALA A 26 17.40 10.04 -42.27
CA ALA A 26 17.11 9.07 -43.32
C ALA A 26 17.15 7.65 -42.75
N LEU A 27 16.28 6.77 -43.29
CA LEU A 27 16.51 5.33 -43.25
C LEU A 27 17.53 5.00 -44.33
N TRP A 28 18.55 4.22 -44.00
CA TRP A 28 19.65 3.93 -44.92
C TRP A 28 20.09 2.47 -44.83
N SER A 29 20.24 1.82 -45.98
CA SER A 29 20.84 0.48 -46.06
C SER A 29 21.52 0.19 -47.40
N ALA A 30 22.62 -0.57 -47.38
CA ALA A 30 23.22 -1.15 -48.58
C ALA A 30 22.31 -2.24 -49.19
N THR A 31 22.40 -2.45 -50.52
CA THR A 31 21.47 -3.29 -51.31
C THR A 31 21.48 -4.79 -51.02
N LYS A 32 22.50 -5.35 -50.36
CA LYS A 32 22.59 -6.78 -50.04
C LYS A 32 23.13 -7.01 -48.63
N SER A 33 22.51 -7.93 -47.87
CA SER A 33 23.15 -8.49 -46.68
C SER A 33 24.37 -9.32 -47.09
N SER A 34 25.31 -9.54 -46.17
CA SER A 34 26.45 -10.46 -46.39
C SER A 34 26.03 -11.90 -46.74
N SER A 35 24.75 -12.25 -46.54
CA SER A 35 24.15 -13.56 -46.81
C SER A 35 23.28 -13.60 -48.10
N GLY A 36 23.20 -12.50 -48.87
CA GLY A 36 22.45 -12.46 -50.13
C GLY A 36 20.91 -12.43 -49.99
N VAL A 37 20.38 -12.29 -48.77
CA VAL A 37 18.94 -12.22 -48.49
C VAL A 37 18.46 -10.78 -48.62
N ASP A 38 17.37 -10.56 -49.38
CA ASP A 38 16.72 -9.25 -49.51
C ASP A 38 15.92 -8.91 -48.23
N ILE A 39 16.64 -8.53 -47.18
CA ILE A 39 16.07 -8.10 -45.90
C ILE A 39 15.49 -6.67 -45.96
N TYR A 40 15.40 -6.07 -47.15
CA TYR A 40 15.10 -4.64 -47.36
C TYR A 40 13.83 -4.39 -48.17
N SER A 41 13.06 -5.44 -48.47
CA SER A 41 11.77 -5.32 -49.14
C SER A 41 10.83 -4.33 -48.44
N THR A 42 10.89 -4.24 -47.12
CA THR A 42 10.06 -3.34 -46.31
C THR A 42 10.39 -1.86 -46.50
N MET A 43 11.63 -1.49 -46.88
CA MET A 43 11.95 -0.09 -47.17
C MET A 43 11.26 0.41 -48.46
N ARG A 44 11.00 -0.50 -49.41
CA ARG A 44 10.27 -0.18 -50.66
C ARG A 44 8.77 0.02 -50.42
N GLU A 45 8.27 -0.39 -49.25
CA GLU A 45 6.86 -0.24 -48.85
C GLU A 45 6.61 1.05 -48.05
N VAL A 46 7.66 1.82 -47.71
CA VAL A 46 7.52 3.08 -46.97
C VAL A 46 6.96 4.16 -47.89
N GLU A 47 5.83 4.73 -47.49
CA GLU A 47 5.16 5.82 -48.22
C GLU A 47 5.37 7.18 -47.52
N PRO A 48 5.27 8.30 -48.25
CA PRO A 48 5.41 9.63 -47.65
C PRO A 48 4.42 9.85 -46.49
N ASN A 49 4.92 10.44 -45.42
CA ASN A 49 4.24 10.65 -44.12
C ASN A 49 3.99 9.38 -43.29
N ASP A 50 4.52 8.22 -43.66
CA ASP A 50 4.57 7.09 -42.74
C ASP A 50 5.39 7.43 -41.47
N VAL A 51 4.97 6.88 -40.34
CA VAL A 51 5.58 7.14 -39.03
C VAL A 51 6.71 6.15 -38.78
N ILE A 52 7.88 6.65 -38.39
CA ILE A 52 9.06 5.84 -38.08
C ILE A 52 9.40 5.97 -36.60
N LEU A 53 9.28 4.88 -35.85
CA LEU A 53 9.70 4.76 -34.46
C LEU A 53 11.14 4.24 -34.40
N HIS A 54 12.01 4.94 -33.69
CA HIS A 54 13.44 4.60 -33.64
C HIS A 54 13.80 3.83 -32.37
N LEU A 55 14.03 2.52 -32.51
CA LEU A 55 14.56 1.63 -31.48
C LEU A 55 16.10 1.69 -31.48
N THR A 56 16.67 2.41 -30.51
CA THR A 56 18.13 2.65 -30.46
C THR A 56 18.84 1.77 -29.46
N ASP A 57 20.05 1.29 -29.81
CA ASP A 57 20.97 0.53 -28.94
C ASP A 57 20.35 -0.67 -28.19
N ASN A 58 19.26 -1.22 -28.74
CA ASN A 58 18.42 -2.22 -28.09
C ASN A 58 17.85 -1.79 -26.72
N TYR A 59 17.90 -0.49 -26.41
CA TYR A 59 17.52 0.11 -25.14
C TYR A 59 16.02 0.46 -25.09
N GLY A 60 15.50 1.11 -26.13
CA GLY A 60 14.11 1.58 -26.15
C GLY A 60 13.78 2.43 -27.38
N ILE A 61 12.51 2.78 -27.54
CA ILE A 61 12.07 3.71 -28.59
C ILE A 61 12.36 5.12 -28.11
N THR A 62 13.40 5.72 -28.67
CA THR A 62 13.98 6.99 -28.20
C THR A 62 13.56 8.18 -29.06
N GLY A 63 12.99 7.94 -30.24
CA GLY A 63 12.61 9.00 -31.15
C GLY A 63 11.58 8.57 -32.16
N ILE A 64 10.98 9.56 -32.84
CA ILE A 64 9.95 9.38 -33.86
C ILE A 64 10.19 10.36 -35.01
N SER A 65 9.99 9.92 -36.25
CA SER A 65 10.08 10.74 -37.47
C SER A 65 8.94 10.45 -38.43
N LEU A 66 8.81 11.27 -39.48
CA LEU A 66 7.96 11.01 -40.64
C LEU A 66 8.82 10.71 -41.87
N ALA A 67 8.37 9.81 -42.74
CA ALA A 67 8.94 9.65 -44.07
C ALA A 67 8.71 10.93 -44.89
N ALA A 68 9.78 11.56 -45.36
CA ALA A 68 9.71 12.77 -46.17
C ALA A 68 9.41 12.47 -47.65
N GLY A 69 9.76 11.27 -48.13
CA GLY A 69 9.55 10.82 -49.50
C GLY A 69 9.54 9.31 -49.61
N LYS A 70 9.37 8.80 -50.82
CA LYS A 70 9.52 7.38 -51.11
C LYS A 70 11.00 6.98 -51.10
N PHE A 71 11.22 5.68 -51.09
CA PHE A 71 12.50 5.05 -51.39
C PHE A 71 13.17 5.66 -52.64
N THR A 72 14.47 5.96 -52.52
CA THR A 72 15.36 6.38 -53.61
C THR A 72 16.63 5.53 -53.62
N GLU A 73 17.15 5.27 -54.82
CA GLU A 73 18.48 4.67 -54.99
C GLU A 73 19.55 5.75 -54.86
N ALA A 74 20.50 5.53 -53.95
CA ALA A 74 21.63 6.41 -53.70
C ALA A 74 22.95 5.65 -53.94
N ASP A 75 24.03 6.38 -54.18
CA ASP A 75 25.36 5.77 -54.28
C ASP A 75 25.87 5.37 -52.88
N GLY A 76 26.05 4.06 -52.65
CA GLY A 76 26.51 3.51 -51.38
C GLY A 76 27.98 3.83 -51.06
N SER A 77 28.74 4.37 -52.02
CA SER A 77 30.16 4.73 -51.88
C SER A 77 30.42 5.85 -50.86
N GLN A 78 29.42 6.67 -50.54
CA GLN A 78 29.59 7.84 -49.66
C GLN A 78 29.34 7.55 -48.17
N HIS A 79 28.72 6.40 -47.83
CA HIS A 79 28.15 6.20 -46.47
C HIS A 79 28.35 4.79 -45.89
N SER A 80 29.10 3.89 -46.55
CA SER A 80 29.55 2.61 -45.98
C SER A 80 30.78 2.04 -46.67
N ASN A 81 31.47 1.09 -46.03
CA ASN A 81 32.69 0.42 -46.50
C ASN A 81 32.51 -0.47 -47.78
N GLY A 82 31.74 -0.09 -48.79
CA GLY A 82 31.59 -0.90 -49.99
C GLY A 82 30.81 -0.29 -51.16
N VAL A 83 31.32 -0.56 -52.37
CA VAL A 83 30.82 -0.13 -53.68
C VAL A 83 29.47 -0.77 -54.00
N GLY A 84 28.47 0.03 -54.39
CA GLY A 84 27.18 -0.45 -54.89
C GLY A 84 26.01 0.49 -54.60
N LEU A 85 24.84 0.19 -55.19
CA LEU A 85 23.58 0.89 -54.94
C LEU A 85 23.19 0.77 -53.46
N ALA A 86 22.70 1.85 -52.85
CA ALA A 86 22.13 1.91 -51.51
C ALA A 86 20.69 2.42 -51.58
N TYR A 87 19.89 2.03 -50.60
CA TYR A 87 18.50 2.47 -50.49
C TYR A 87 18.37 3.49 -49.39
N MET A 88 17.75 4.63 -49.73
CA MET A 88 17.53 5.74 -48.82
C MET A 88 16.08 6.17 -48.82
N VAL A 89 15.49 6.31 -47.62
CA VAL A 89 14.21 6.98 -47.42
C VAL A 89 14.49 8.23 -46.59
N PRO A 90 14.36 9.45 -47.15
CA PRO A 90 14.56 10.67 -46.38
C PRO A 90 13.47 10.78 -45.31
N LEU A 91 13.84 11.25 -44.12
CA LEU A 91 12.96 11.47 -42.97
C LEU A 91 12.89 12.96 -42.62
N LYS A 92 11.79 13.37 -42.01
CA LYS A 92 11.53 14.73 -41.54
C LYS A 92 10.92 14.73 -40.14
N ASP A 93 10.93 15.90 -39.52
CA ASP A 93 10.29 16.18 -38.23
C ASP A 93 10.67 15.21 -37.10
N PHE A 94 11.95 14.84 -37.03
CA PHE A 94 12.46 13.99 -35.97
C PHE A 94 12.26 14.64 -34.59
N ARG A 95 11.64 13.89 -33.68
CA ARG A 95 11.45 14.26 -32.28
C ARG A 95 12.06 13.21 -31.37
N ILE A 96 12.83 13.66 -30.39
CA ILE A 96 13.27 12.83 -29.28
C ILE A 96 12.08 12.61 -28.34
N LEU A 97 11.85 11.36 -27.95
CA LEU A 97 10.81 11.01 -26.99
C LEU A 97 11.33 11.21 -25.57
N ASN A 98 10.58 11.99 -24.78
CA ASN A 98 10.87 12.18 -23.36
C ASN A 98 9.57 12.08 -22.53
N PRO A 99 9.43 11.07 -21.65
CA PRO A 99 10.38 9.98 -21.39
C PRO A 99 10.45 8.92 -22.49
N VAL A 100 11.57 8.19 -22.56
CA VAL A 100 11.81 7.09 -23.53
C VAL A 100 10.93 5.88 -23.21
N VAL A 101 10.35 5.25 -24.23
CA VAL A 101 9.69 3.94 -24.06
C VAL A 101 10.76 2.85 -24.02
N THR A 102 11.19 2.47 -22.82
CA THR A 102 12.25 1.48 -22.65
C THR A 102 11.79 0.08 -23.04
N ARG A 103 12.71 -0.73 -23.56
CA ARG A 103 12.46 -2.13 -23.94
C ARG A 103 11.91 -2.93 -22.75
N ASP A 104 12.45 -2.72 -21.55
CA ASP A 104 12.01 -3.43 -20.36
C ASP A 104 10.58 -3.06 -19.97
N LYS A 105 10.07 -1.86 -20.30
CA LYS A 105 8.65 -1.52 -20.09
C LYS A 105 7.76 -2.12 -21.17
N LEU A 106 8.25 -2.14 -22.41
CA LEU A 106 7.50 -2.67 -23.55
C LEU A 106 7.36 -4.20 -23.49
N LEU A 107 8.44 -4.92 -23.15
CA LEU A 107 8.57 -6.38 -23.20
C LEU A 107 8.50 -7.05 -21.80
N ARG A 108 7.68 -6.51 -20.89
CA ARG A 108 7.40 -7.09 -19.56
C ARG A 108 6.43 -8.28 -19.61
N GLU A 109 6.49 -9.15 -18.60
CA GLU A 109 5.59 -10.30 -18.45
C GLU A 109 4.10 -9.92 -18.45
N GLU A 110 3.75 -8.79 -17.84
CA GLU A 110 2.38 -8.25 -17.82
C GLU A 110 1.78 -8.06 -19.23
N ASN A 111 2.63 -7.75 -20.23
CA ASN A 111 2.22 -7.56 -21.62
C ASN A 111 2.31 -8.86 -22.45
N ARG A 112 2.79 -9.98 -21.88
CA ARG A 112 3.19 -11.17 -22.64
C ARG A 112 2.05 -11.79 -23.45
N ALA A 113 0.85 -11.88 -22.86
CA ALA A 113 -0.32 -12.44 -23.55
C ALA A 113 -0.69 -11.62 -24.80
N GLN A 114 -0.69 -10.29 -24.69
CA GLN A 114 -0.98 -9.38 -25.79
C GLN A 114 0.14 -9.41 -26.85
N LEU A 115 1.40 -9.38 -26.42
CA LEU A 115 2.57 -9.44 -27.32
C LEU A 115 2.64 -10.75 -28.11
N ASP A 116 2.26 -11.88 -27.51
CA ASP A 116 2.18 -13.18 -28.19
C ASP A 116 1.05 -13.23 -29.22
N GLN A 117 -0.08 -12.55 -28.97
CA GLN A 117 -1.17 -12.43 -29.94
C GLN A 117 -0.76 -11.57 -31.13
N ILE A 118 -0.15 -10.41 -30.89
CA ILE A 118 0.38 -9.51 -31.93
C ILE A 118 1.42 -10.23 -32.80
N ARG A 119 2.34 -10.98 -32.18
CA ARG A 119 3.38 -11.73 -32.89
C ARG A 119 2.80 -12.80 -33.84
N LYS A 120 1.62 -13.36 -33.53
CA LYS A 120 0.95 -14.33 -34.42
C LYS A 120 0.32 -13.66 -35.65
N GLN A 121 0.12 -12.35 -35.63
CA GLN A 121 -0.55 -11.59 -36.70
C GLN A 121 0.42 -11.05 -37.77
N GLY A 122 1.73 -11.02 -37.51
CA GLY A 122 2.70 -10.51 -38.49
C GLY A 122 4.16 -10.56 -38.03
N LYS A 123 5.07 -10.09 -38.89
CA LYS A 123 6.52 -9.99 -38.59
C LYS A 123 6.79 -8.75 -37.71
N VAL A 124 6.97 -8.96 -36.41
CA VAL A 124 7.35 -7.92 -35.43
C VAL A 124 8.84 -7.96 -35.10
N PHE A 125 9.35 -6.93 -34.42
CA PHE A 125 10.78 -6.79 -34.10
C PHE A 125 11.29 -7.72 -32.98
N TYR A 126 10.43 -8.50 -32.32
CA TYR A 126 10.76 -9.42 -31.21
C TYR A 126 10.33 -10.89 -31.48
N ASN A 127 10.96 -11.84 -30.77
CA ASN A 127 10.72 -13.29 -30.88
C ASN A 127 9.78 -13.81 -29.77
N LYS A 128 9.48 -15.12 -29.75
CA LYS A 128 8.62 -15.77 -28.73
C LYS A 128 9.17 -15.66 -27.29
N LYS A 129 10.47 -15.46 -27.13
CA LYS A 129 11.14 -15.23 -25.84
C LYS A 129 11.21 -13.75 -25.46
N LEU A 130 10.54 -12.87 -26.23
CA LEU A 130 10.61 -11.41 -26.09
C LEU A 130 12.03 -10.83 -26.29
N GLU A 131 12.88 -11.54 -27.03
CA GLU A 131 14.20 -11.04 -27.45
C GLU A 131 14.10 -10.42 -28.85
N LEU A 132 14.99 -9.48 -29.18
CA LEU A 132 14.96 -8.78 -30.47
C LEU A 132 15.35 -9.71 -31.62
N ASN A 133 14.59 -9.70 -32.72
CA ASN A 133 14.92 -10.45 -33.92
C ASN A 133 16.26 -9.98 -34.52
N GLN A 134 17.10 -10.93 -34.93
CA GLN A 134 18.35 -10.68 -35.65
C GLN A 134 18.04 -10.53 -37.15
N GLY A 135 18.66 -9.53 -37.81
CA GLY A 135 18.50 -9.30 -39.26
C GLY A 135 17.25 -8.52 -39.71
N ALA A 136 16.45 -7.98 -38.80
CA ALA A 136 15.30 -7.14 -39.12
C ALA A 136 15.63 -5.64 -38.85
N TYR A 137 16.03 -4.92 -39.90
CA TYR A 137 16.39 -3.50 -39.81
C TYR A 137 15.16 -2.59 -39.65
N LEU A 138 14.11 -2.85 -40.45
CA LEU A 138 12.85 -2.11 -40.44
C LEU A 138 11.67 -3.08 -40.46
N THR A 139 10.79 -2.99 -39.47
CA THR A 139 9.58 -3.83 -39.35
C THR A 139 8.32 -2.99 -39.23
N GLU A 140 7.23 -3.39 -39.88
CA GLU A 140 5.93 -2.78 -39.67
C GLU A 140 5.45 -3.02 -38.23
N SER A 141 4.87 -2.00 -37.60
CA SER A 141 4.24 -2.07 -36.28
C SER A 141 2.73 -2.20 -36.46
N PRO A 142 2.15 -3.38 -36.18
CA PRO A 142 0.69 -3.55 -36.21
C PRO A 142 -0.02 -2.50 -35.35
N VAL A 143 -1.28 -2.21 -35.68
CA VAL A 143 -2.04 -1.16 -34.99
C VAL A 143 -2.10 -1.44 -33.48
N GLU A 144 -2.23 -2.70 -33.08
CA GLU A 144 -2.23 -3.15 -31.69
C GLU A 144 -0.89 -2.91 -30.99
N LEU A 145 0.23 -3.11 -31.69
CA LEU A 145 1.56 -2.84 -31.17
C LEU A 145 1.79 -1.33 -31.05
N SER A 146 1.37 -0.56 -32.04
CA SER A 146 1.43 0.90 -32.03
C SER A 146 0.55 1.49 -30.92
N ARG A 147 -0.63 0.91 -30.64
CA ARG A 147 -1.48 1.26 -29.49
C ARG A 147 -0.82 0.95 -28.17
N LEU A 148 -0.14 -0.19 -28.04
CA LEU A 148 0.58 -0.56 -26.82
C LEU A 148 1.75 0.40 -26.56
N ILE A 149 2.56 0.68 -27.59
CA ILE A 149 3.68 1.62 -27.48
C ILE A 149 3.15 3.02 -27.16
N ASN A 150 2.08 3.47 -27.84
CA ASN A 150 1.43 4.75 -27.55
C ASN A 150 0.90 4.77 -26.12
N SER A 151 0.19 3.74 -25.67
CA SER A 151 -0.32 3.66 -24.29
C SER A 151 0.81 3.80 -23.27
N ILE A 152 1.93 3.08 -23.45
CA ILE A 152 3.09 3.14 -22.55
C ILE A 152 3.72 4.54 -22.58
N TYR A 153 3.83 5.17 -23.75
CA TYR A 153 4.33 6.54 -23.87
C TYR A 153 3.37 7.56 -23.25
N SER A 154 2.08 7.50 -23.55
CA SER A 154 1.04 8.40 -23.05
C SER A 154 0.90 8.35 -21.54
N THR A 155 1.02 7.17 -20.92
CA THR A 155 1.05 7.03 -19.46
C THR A 155 2.26 7.74 -18.83
N GLN A 156 3.39 7.81 -19.54
CA GLN A 156 4.63 8.39 -18.99
C GLN A 156 4.83 9.87 -19.36
N ALA A 157 4.44 10.26 -20.57
CA ALA A 157 4.63 11.59 -21.14
C ALA A 157 3.39 12.49 -20.97
N GLY A 158 2.24 11.92 -20.59
CA GLY A 158 0.96 12.65 -20.50
C GLY A 158 0.38 13.10 -21.85
N GLN A 159 0.96 12.65 -22.96
CA GLN A 159 0.56 12.97 -24.34
C GLN A 159 0.80 11.77 -25.24
N ASP A 160 0.01 11.64 -26.31
CA ASP A 160 0.22 10.61 -27.32
C ASP A 160 1.54 10.78 -28.07
N LEU A 161 2.03 9.68 -28.64
CA LEU A 161 3.14 9.71 -29.58
C LEU A 161 2.83 10.71 -30.70
N PRO A 162 3.79 11.59 -31.03
CA PRO A 162 3.64 12.50 -32.16
C PRO A 162 3.20 11.76 -33.42
N TYR A 163 2.34 12.38 -34.24
CA TYR A 163 1.91 11.86 -35.54
C TYR A 163 1.01 10.60 -35.55
N ILE A 164 0.71 9.99 -34.39
CA ILE A 164 -0.06 8.73 -34.33
C ILE A 164 -1.58 8.94 -34.09
N GLY A 165 -2.02 10.13 -33.66
CA GLY A 165 -3.41 10.39 -33.23
C GLY A 165 -4.53 10.10 -34.24
N GLY A 166 -4.26 10.15 -35.55
CA GLY A 166 -5.23 9.79 -36.59
C GLY A 166 -5.31 8.29 -36.90
N LEU A 167 -4.29 7.52 -36.52
CA LEU A 167 -4.17 6.08 -36.83
C LEU A 167 -4.89 5.18 -35.81
N LEU A 168 -5.24 5.73 -34.64
CA LEU A 168 -5.74 4.96 -33.51
C LEU A 168 -7.26 5.06 -33.31
N GLN A 169 -7.98 5.84 -34.13
CA GLN A 169 -9.44 6.00 -34.01
C GLN A 169 -10.20 4.75 -34.52
N PRO A 170 -11.30 4.34 -33.88
CA PRO A 170 -12.17 3.29 -34.39
C PRO A 170 -12.92 3.77 -35.64
N GLN A 171 -12.95 2.96 -36.71
CA GLN A 171 -13.78 3.24 -37.87
C GLN A 171 -15.26 2.96 -37.54
N ASN A 172 -16.05 4.03 -37.38
CA ASN A 172 -17.48 4.21 -37.73
C ASN A 172 -18.00 5.53 -37.10
N GLY A 173 -18.50 6.46 -37.94
CA GLY A 173 -18.92 7.85 -37.58
C GLY A 173 -20.31 7.98 -36.92
N PRO A 174 -20.95 9.19 -36.83
CA PRO A 174 -20.70 10.43 -37.58
C PRO A 174 -20.49 11.72 -36.73
N SER A 175 -20.17 12.79 -37.46
CA SER A 175 -19.84 14.18 -37.10
C SER A 175 -21.01 15.04 -36.61
N ASP A 176 -20.74 15.98 -35.68
CA ASP A 176 -21.02 17.41 -35.87
C ASP A 176 -20.25 18.26 -34.83
N GLY A 177 -19.72 19.39 -35.29
CA GLY A 177 -18.75 20.21 -34.56
C GLY A 177 -19.33 21.12 -33.47
N ALA A 178 -18.48 21.49 -32.51
CA ALA A 178 -18.65 22.71 -31.72
C ALA A 178 -17.32 23.16 -31.07
N ASN A 179 -16.70 24.14 -31.73
CA ASN A 179 -16.00 25.34 -31.22
C ASN A 179 -15.25 25.30 -29.87
N LEU A 180 -13.95 25.61 -29.94
CA LEU A 180 -13.01 25.71 -28.82
C LEU A 180 -12.96 27.08 -28.12
N ASP A 181 -13.81 28.06 -28.48
CA ASP A 181 -13.80 29.42 -27.89
C ASP A 181 -14.80 29.69 -26.76
N LYS A 182 -15.51 28.67 -26.26
CA LYS A 182 -16.56 28.87 -25.23
C LYS A 182 -16.06 28.99 -23.79
N TRP A 183 -14.76 28.80 -23.53
CA TRP A 183 -14.24 28.76 -22.16
C TRP A 183 -13.95 30.14 -21.57
N GLU A 184 -13.59 31.12 -22.41
CA GLU A 184 -13.45 32.51 -21.98
C GLU A 184 -14.79 33.25 -21.88
N GLU A 185 -15.79 32.88 -22.69
CA GLU A 185 -17.16 33.42 -22.58
C GLU A 185 -17.88 32.96 -21.28
N LEU A 186 -17.54 31.76 -20.79
CA LEU A 186 -18.12 31.16 -19.58
C LEU A 186 -17.65 31.86 -18.29
N LYS A 187 -16.39 32.31 -18.23
CA LYS A 187 -15.86 33.08 -17.10
C LYS A 187 -16.58 34.41 -16.89
N VAL A 188 -16.99 35.07 -17.97
CA VAL A 188 -17.74 36.34 -17.93
C VAL A 188 -19.20 36.14 -17.50
N THR A 189 -19.78 34.95 -17.74
CA THR A 189 -21.21 34.70 -17.52
C THR A 189 -21.54 34.28 -16.07
N VAL A 190 -20.65 33.55 -15.39
CA VAL A 190 -20.87 33.11 -14.00
C VAL A 190 -20.76 34.28 -13.00
N GLN A 191 -20.02 35.34 -13.34
CA GLN A 191 -19.97 36.58 -12.55
C GLN A 191 -21.29 37.38 -12.51
N ARG A 192 -22.35 36.97 -13.23
CA ARG A 192 -23.63 37.71 -13.30
C ARG A 192 -24.75 37.18 -12.38
N ILE A 193 -24.52 36.13 -11.58
CA ILE A 193 -25.49 35.70 -10.55
C ILE A 193 -25.11 36.36 -9.23
N ASN A 194 -25.85 37.40 -8.84
CA ASN A 194 -25.53 38.29 -7.72
C ASN A 194 -26.03 37.81 -6.35
N ASP A 195 -26.46 36.56 -6.23
CA ASP A 195 -26.96 36.00 -4.97
C ASP A 195 -26.25 34.68 -4.66
N ARG A 196 -25.21 34.80 -3.84
CA ARG A 196 -24.34 33.71 -3.41
C ARG A 196 -25.07 32.69 -2.54
N GLU A 197 -26.09 33.11 -1.80
CA GLU A 197 -26.86 32.26 -0.89
C GLU A 197 -27.85 31.36 -1.65
N ALA A 198 -28.41 31.86 -2.76
CA ALA A 198 -29.27 31.08 -3.65
C ALA A 198 -28.49 29.98 -4.41
N VAL A 199 -27.23 30.26 -4.77
CA VAL A 199 -26.33 29.30 -5.39
C VAL A 199 -25.93 28.22 -4.38
N GLU A 200 -25.55 28.60 -3.16
CA GLU A 200 -25.16 27.65 -2.10
C GLU A 200 -26.33 26.72 -1.71
N LYS A 201 -27.55 27.25 -1.52
CA LYS A 201 -28.74 26.42 -1.20
C LYS A 201 -29.16 25.48 -2.34
N PHE A 202 -28.89 25.83 -3.60
CA PHE A 202 -29.15 24.97 -4.74
C PHE A 202 -28.16 23.80 -4.81
N PHE A 203 -26.88 24.04 -4.51
CA PHE A 203 -25.87 22.99 -4.41
C PHE A 203 -26.11 22.08 -3.20
N ASP A 204 -26.60 22.61 -2.07
CA ASP A 204 -26.98 21.79 -0.92
C ASP A 204 -28.18 20.88 -1.23
N ALA A 205 -29.21 21.40 -1.89
CA ALA A 205 -30.36 20.60 -2.30
C ALA A 205 -30.02 19.54 -3.35
N ALA A 206 -29.16 19.88 -4.32
CA ALA A 206 -28.66 18.94 -5.32
C ALA A 206 -27.75 17.87 -4.70
N GLY A 207 -26.87 18.25 -3.77
CA GLY A 207 -26.03 17.33 -3.00
C GLY A 207 -26.84 16.36 -2.16
N HIS A 208 -27.96 16.82 -1.57
CA HIS A 208 -28.85 15.96 -0.78
C HIS A 208 -29.63 14.93 -1.62
N VAL A 209 -30.00 15.27 -2.85
CA VAL A 209 -30.67 14.35 -3.80
C VAL A 209 -29.68 13.36 -4.40
N LEU A 210 -28.47 13.82 -4.72
CA LEU A 210 -27.43 13.01 -5.37
C LEU A 210 -26.70 12.07 -4.38
N SER A 211 -26.63 12.42 -3.09
CA SER A 211 -26.12 11.54 -2.03
C SER A 211 -27.04 10.35 -1.75
N LYS A 212 -28.37 10.54 -1.84
CA LYS A 212 -29.35 9.44 -1.74
C LYS A 212 -29.27 8.44 -2.90
N LEU A 213 -28.63 8.80 -4.01
CA LEU A 213 -28.39 7.93 -5.17
C LEU A 213 -27.05 7.17 -5.07
N ASN A 214 -26.31 7.31 -3.96
CA ASN A 214 -25.07 6.60 -3.67
C ASN A 214 -23.95 6.84 -4.70
N LEU A 215 -23.88 8.07 -5.24
CA LEU A 215 -22.83 8.54 -6.16
C LEU A 215 -21.66 9.15 -5.36
N SER A 216 -20.43 8.96 -5.84
CA SER A 216 -19.24 9.55 -5.20
C SER A 216 -19.26 11.08 -5.26
N THR A 217 -18.59 11.76 -4.34
CA THR A 217 -18.56 13.24 -4.27
C THR A 217 -18.09 13.88 -5.59
N ASP A 218 -17.22 13.19 -6.32
CA ASP A 218 -16.75 13.58 -7.65
C ASP A 218 -17.82 13.40 -8.74
N ASP A 219 -18.62 12.33 -8.67
CA ASP A 219 -19.75 12.10 -9.58
C ASP A 219 -20.87 13.12 -9.37
N GLN A 220 -21.08 13.58 -8.12
CA GLN A 220 -22.07 14.61 -7.77
C GLN A 220 -21.69 15.98 -8.36
N LEU A 221 -20.39 16.31 -8.36
CA LEU A 221 -19.84 17.55 -8.94
C LEU A 221 -19.91 17.55 -10.47
N VAL A 222 -19.66 16.40 -11.11
CA VAL A 222 -19.78 16.23 -12.57
C VAL A 222 -21.24 16.38 -13.03
N TYR A 223 -22.20 15.84 -12.26
CA TYR A 223 -23.63 15.95 -12.57
C TYR A 223 -24.14 17.38 -12.45
N ALA A 224 -23.69 18.11 -11.43
CA ALA A 224 -24.04 19.52 -11.23
C ALA A 224 -23.42 20.43 -12.31
N ALA A 225 -22.21 20.12 -12.79
CA ALA A 225 -21.56 20.85 -13.88
C ALA A 225 -22.23 20.62 -15.26
N ALA A 226 -22.80 19.43 -15.49
CA ALA A 226 -23.52 19.10 -16.72
C ALA A 226 -24.82 19.91 -16.91
N PHE A 227 -25.44 20.37 -15.82
CA PHE A 227 -26.69 21.15 -15.80
C PHE A 227 -26.56 22.59 -16.34
N VAL A 228 -25.33 23.12 -16.44
CA VAL A 228 -25.08 24.54 -16.70
C VAL A 228 -24.90 24.85 -18.20
N LYS A 229 -24.89 23.83 -19.08
CA LYS A 229 -24.70 24.01 -20.53
C LYS A 229 -26.05 24.09 -21.27
N HIS A 230 -26.38 25.30 -21.72
CA HIS A 230 -27.44 25.71 -22.67
C HIS A 230 -28.86 26.00 -22.14
N ARG A 231 -29.47 27.07 -22.70
CA ARG A 231 -30.71 27.78 -22.30
C ARG A 231 -32.04 26.99 -22.39
N SER A 232 -32.03 25.66 -22.31
CA SER A 232 -33.24 24.84 -22.18
C SER A 232 -32.87 23.53 -21.49
N VAL A 233 -33.50 23.26 -20.34
CA VAL A 233 -33.13 22.19 -19.41
C VAL A 233 -33.73 20.87 -19.91
N GLN A 234 -32.88 19.93 -20.34
CA GLN A 234 -33.28 18.54 -20.57
C GLN A 234 -32.59 17.63 -19.57
N LEU A 235 -33.40 16.85 -18.87
CA LEU A 235 -33.04 16.05 -17.72
C LEU A 235 -33.41 14.60 -18.06
N THR A 236 -32.47 13.66 -17.93
CA THR A 236 -32.75 12.23 -18.17
C THR A 236 -32.42 11.45 -16.91
N ILE A 237 -33.42 10.82 -16.31
CA ILE A 237 -33.26 9.92 -15.15
C ILE A 237 -33.76 8.54 -15.58
N GLY A 238 -32.96 7.49 -15.34
CA GLY A 238 -33.38 6.10 -15.58
C GLY A 238 -33.71 5.74 -17.04
N GLY A 239 -33.31 6.56 -18.02
CA GLY A 239 -33.50 6.28 -19.44
C GLY A 239 -34.77 6.85 -20.09
N ARG A 240 -35.51 7.80 -19.47
CA ARG A 240 -36.54 8.60 -20.16
C ARG A 240 -36.52 10.09 -19.78
N TYR A 241 -37.09 10.90 -20.69
CA TYR A 241 -36.90 12.34 -20.83
C TYR A 241 -37.82 13.18 -19.92
N VAL A 242 -37.23 14.06 -19.11
CA VAL A 242 -37.88 15.18 -18.43
C VAL A 242 -37.37 16.45 -19.12
N THR A 243 -38.24 17.20 -19.80
CA THR A 243 -37.77 18.16 -20.82
C THR A 243 -37.97 19.64 -20.51
N ASN A 244 -38.53 20.06 -19.36
CA ASN A 244 -38.42 21.47 -18.93
C ASN A 244 -38.76 21.73 -17.45
N VAL A 245 -37.98 22.62 -16.83
CA VAL A 245 -38.19 23.20 -15.48
C VAL A 245 -38.32 24.72 -15.61
N HIS A 246 -39.43 25.30 -15.13
CA HIS A 246 -39.61 26.75 -15.08
C HIS A 246 -40.02 27.21 -13.68
N ARG A 247 -39.26 28.14 -13.09
CA ARG A 247 -39.65 28.83 -11.85
C ARG A 247 -40.24 30.20 -12.17
N LYS A 248 -41.43 30.49 -11.66
CA LYS A 248 -42.06 31.82 -11.74
C LYS A 248 -42.51 32.21 -10.32
N GLY A 249 -41.70 33.03 -9.65
CA GLY A 249 -41.87 33.34 -8.22
C GLY A 249 -41.56 32.13 -7.33
N ASP A 250 -42.42 31.86 -6.34
CA ASP A 250 -42.31 30.70 -5.44
C ASP A 250 -42.91 29.41 -6.01
N SER A 251 -43.49 29.48 -7.21
CA SER A 251 -44.01 28.31 -7.91
C SER A 251 -42.97 27.70 -8.86
N VAL A 252 -42.85 26.36 -8.82
CA VAL A 252 -42.02 25.56 -9.74
C VAL A 252 -42.94 24.76 -10.65
N LYS A 253 -42.78 24.93 -11.96
CA LYS A 253 -43.50 24.20 -13.01
C LYS A 253 -42.58 23.18 -13.66
N LEU A 254 -43.03 21.94 -13.74
CA LEU A 254 -42.24 20.83 -14.27
C LEU A 254 -43.07 20.00 -15.24
N GLY A 255 -42.58 19.88 -16.47
CA GLY A 255 -43.26 19.12 -17.53
C GLY A 255 -42.58 17.79 -17.81
N PHE A 256 -43.35 16.70 -17.84
CA PHE A 256 -42.86 15.35 -18.16
C PHE A 256 -43.94 14.46 -18.79
N HIS A 257 -43.50 13.35 -19.38
CA HIS A 257 -44.38 12.39 -20.06
C HIS A 257 -44.81 11.25 -19.13
N VAL A 258 -46.12 11.03 -18.99
CA VAL A 258 -46.72 10.01 -18.11
C VAL A 258 -47.66 9.11 -18.92
N PRO A 259 -47.72 7.79 -18.67
CA PRO A 259 -48.76 6.93 -19.23
C PRO A 259 -50.15 7.46 -18.88
N ALA A 260 -51.04 7.54 -19.87
CA ALA A 260 -52.37 8.15 -19.70
C ALA A 260 -53.18 7.52 -18.55
N GLU A 261 -53.00 6.22 -18.30
CA GLU A 261 -53.66 5.43 -17.25
C GLU A 261 -53.17 5.72 -15.82
N TYR A 262 -52.02 6.39 -15.66
CA TYR A 262 -51.42 6.68 -14.36
C TYR A 262 -51.74 8.10 -13.84
N LEU A 263 -52.40 8.92 -14.66
CA LEU A 263 -52.73 10.32 -14.35
C LEU A 263 -53.76 10.44 -13.22
N ASP A 264 -54.81 9.62 -13.23
CA ASP A 264 -55.85 9.67 -12.21
C ASP A 264 -55.30 9.24 -10.83
N HIS A 265 -54.40 8.25 -10.81
CA HIS A 265 -53.74 7.78 -9.59
C HIS A 265 -52.80 8.83 -8.98
N LEU A 266 -52.14 9.65 -9.81
CA LEU A 266 -51.30 10.76 -9.35
C LEU A 266 -52.14 11.89 -8.73
N ARG A 267 -53.29 12.22 -9.34
CA ARG A 267 -54.23 13.23 -8.82
C ARG A 267 -54.79 12.85 -7.45
N GLU A 268 -55.11 11.57 -7.29
CA GLU A 268 -55.73 11.06 -6.07
C GLU A 268 -54.72 10.93 -4.92
N ARG A 269 -53.48 10.53 -5.22
CA ARG A 269 -52.42 10.31 -4.23
C ARG A 269 -51.74 11.59 -3.76
N TYR A 270 -51.65 12.61 -4.62
CA TYR A 270 -50.95 13.86 -4.32
C TYR A 270 -51.81 15.09 -4.65
N PRO A 271 -52.92 15.32 -3.91
CA PRO A 271 -53.87 16.40 -4.19
C PRO A 271 -53.30 17.82 -3.98
N SER A 272 -52.14 17.92 -3.32
CA SER A 272 -51.37 19.15 -3.13
C SER A 272 -50.63 19.62 -4.40
N LEU A 273 -50.57 18.79 -5.44
CA LEU A 273 -49.95 19.10 -6.73
C LEU A 273 -51.00 19.47 -7.76
N LEU A 274 -50.92 20.68 -8.32
CA LEU A 274 -51.79 21.12 -9.41
C LEU A 274 -51.29 20.50 -10.73
N ILE A 275 -52.08 19.62 -11.33
CA ILE A 275 -51.76 18.94 -12.60
C ILE A 275 -52.47 19.65 -13.75
N SER A 276 -51.74 20.29 -14.67
CA SER A 276 -52.30 21.07 -15.79
C SER A 276 -51.61 20.83 -17.14
N ASN A 277 -52.24 21.30 -18.24
CA ASN A 277 -51.83 21.15 -19.65
C ASN A 277 -51.55 19.71 -20.09
N GLU A 278 -52.63 18.97 -20.40
CA GLU A 278 -52.57 17.67 -21.04
C GLU A 278 -52.56 17.80 -22.57
N GLU A 279 -51.43 17.53 -23.21
CA GLU A 279 -51.35 17.46 -24.66
C GLU A 279 -50.78 16.12 -25.14
N GLY A 280 -51.39 15.58 -26.20
CA GLY A 280 -50.99 14.35 -26.88
C GLY A 280 -51.42 13.06 -26.16
N GLY A 281 -51.77 12.05 -26.94
CA GLY A 281 -52.09 10.69 -26.50
C GLY A 281 -52.98 9.97 -27.50
N SER A 282 -52.47 8.91 -28.12
CA SER A 282 -53.26 8.00 -28.99
C SER A 282 -52.90 6.55 -28.66
N LYS A 283 -53.66 5.58 -29.19
CA LYS A 283 -53.34 4.14 -29.05
C LYS A 283 -51.91 3.78 -29.51
N GLU A 284 -51.28 4.59 -30.37
CA GLU A 284 -49.91 4.35 -30.86
C GLU A 284 -48.83 5.13 -30.09
N LYS A 285 -49.19 6.16 -29.32
CA LYS A 285 -48.27 6.92 -28.45
C LYS A 285 -48.89 7.06 -27.05
N PRO A 286 -48.60 6.14 -26.12
CA PRO A 286 -49.32 6.00 -24.85
C PRO A 286 -48.96 7.03 -23.77
N LEU A 287 -48.04 7.95 -24.07
CA LEU A 287 -47.52 8.93 -23.11
C LEU A 287 -48.17 10.31 -23.33
N ARG A 288 -48.82 10.85 -22.30
CA ARG A 288 -49.33 12.23 -22.26
C ARG A 288 -48.29 13.17 -21.66
N TRP A 289 -48.20 14.39 -22.17
CA TRP A 289 -47.43 15.45 -21.51
C TRP A 289 -48.24 16.04 -20.37
N VAL A 290 -47.60 16.26 -19.21
CA VAL A 290 -48.25 16.71 -17.98
C VAL A 290 -47.37 17.72 -17.28
N THR A 291 -47.96 18.82 -16.79
CA THR A 291 -47.26 19.85 -16.01
C THR A 291 -47.69 19.81 -14.55
N LEU A 292 -46.74 19.65 -13.63
CA LEU A 292 -46.96 19.76 -12.18
C LEU A 292 -46.61 21.16 -11.68
N GLU A 293 -47.51 21.74 -10.89
CA GLU A 293 -47.36 23.01 -10.19
C GLU A 293 -47.53 22.83 -8.68
N ALA A 294 -46.59 23.37 -7.89
CA ALA A 294 -46.69 23.41 -6.44
C ALA A 294 -46.53 24.85 -5.95
N GLU A 295 -47.54 25.38 -5.27
CA GLU A 295 -47.51 26.74 -4.67
C GLU A 295 -46.78 26.76 -3.30
N LYS A 296 -46.68 25.60 -2.63
CA LYS A 296 -45.84 25.37 -1.44
C LYS A 296 -45.27 23.96 -1.54
N LEU A 297 -43.98 23.86 -1.85
CA LEU A 297 -43.34 22.58 -2.17
C LEU A 297 -43.26 21.68 -0.93
N ASN A 298 -44.11 20.64 -0.84
CA ASN A 298 -43.80 19.47 -0.03
C ASN A 298 -42.83 18.59 -0.84
N LEU A 299 -41.53 18.76 -0.55
CA LEU A 299 -40.44 18.16 -1.32
C LEU A 299 -40.49 16.63 -1.33
N ASN A 300 -41.05 16.00 -0.28
CA ASN A 300 -41.12 14.53 -0.19
C ASN A 300 -42.18 13.93 -1.10
N ASP A 301 -43.39 14.50 -1.14
CA ASP A 301 -44.46 14.08 -2.06
C ASP A 301 -44.03 14.25 -3.54
N PHE A 302 -43.27 15.33 -3.79
CA PHE A 302 -42.70 15.67 -5.08
C PHE A 302 -41.61 14.67 -5.55
N LEU A 303 -40.72 14.24 -4.65
CA LEU A 303 -39.64 13.29 -4.96
C LEU A 303 -40.16 11.85 -5.18
N ASP A 304 -41.21 11.45 -4.46
CA ASP A 304 -41.86 10.15 -4.63
C ASP A 304 -42.59 10.04 -5.98
N ALA A 305 -43.31 11.09 -6.40
CA ALA A 305 -44.08 11.07 -7.65
C ALA A 305 -43.21 10.87 -8.92
N ILE A 306 -41.95 11.30 -8.91
CA ILE A 306 -41.02 11.24 -10.05
C ILE A 306 -40.10 10.00 -10.06
N THR A 307 -39.98 9.29 -8.94
CA THR A 307 -39.09 8.10 -8.80
C THR A 307 -39.79 6.78 -9.08
N VAL A 308 -41.10 6.71 -8.86
CA VAL A 308 -41.93 5.51 -9.08
C VAL A 308 -41.96 4.96 -10.53
N PRO A 309 -41.70 5.72 -11.63
CA PRO A 309 -41.74 5.13 -12.98
C PRO A 309 -40.59 4.16 -13.30
N ALA A 310 -39.52 4.11 -12.47
CA ALA A 310 -38.30 3.36 -12.79
C ALA A 310 -38.39 1.86 -12.48
N GLU A 311 -39.25 1.42 -11.55
CA GLU A 311 -39.26 0.02 -11.11
C GLU A 311 -40.08 -0.93 -11.99
N GLU A 312 -40.98 -0.43 -12.85
CA GLU A 312 -41.86 -1.31 -13.65
C GLU A 312 -41.46 -1.50 -15.14
N SER A 313 -40.40 -0.86 -15.63
CA SER A 313 -40.01 -0.98 -17.05
C SER A 313 -38.80 -1.89 -17.29
N ARG A 314 -39.05 -3.17 -17.61
CA ARG A 314 -38.06 -4.16 -18.08
C ARG A 314 -37.29 -3.69 -19.34
N GLN A 315 -35.95 -3.65 -19.28
CA GLN A 315 -35.05 -4.36 -20.22
C GLN A 315 -33.57 -4.33 -19.78
N ALA A 316 -33.08 -5.50 -19.34
CA ALA A 316 -31.77 -5.75 -18.73
C ALA A 316 -30.62 -6.01 -19.73
N GLN A 317 -30.53 -5.28 -20.85
CA GLN A 317 -29.50 -5.56 -21.87
C GLN A 317 -28.59 -4.39 -22.27
N LYS A 318 -28.80 -3.18 -21.75
CA LYS A 318 -27.97 -2.00 -22.11
C LYS A 318 -27.10 -1.43 -20.97
N VAL A 319 -27.26 -1.93 -19.73
CA VAL A 319 -26.51 -1.41 -18.57
C VAL A 319 -25.03 -1.85 -18.56
N SER A 320 -24.66 -2.94 -19.25
CA SER A 320 -23.26 -3.37 -19.31
C SER A 320 -22.38 -2.53 -20.24
N GLN A 321 -22.94 -1.96 -21.32
CA GLN A 321 -22.20 -1.03 -22.20
C GLN A 321 -21.99 0.35 -21.55
N PHE A 322 -22.94 0.79 -20.72
CA PHE A 322 -22.86 2.09 -20.05
C PHE A 322 -21.79 2.14 -18.96
N ARG A 323 -21.62 1.05 -18.18
CA ARG A 323 -20.58 0.95 -17.15
C ARG A 323 -19.15 0.98 -17.70
N VAL A 324 -18.94 0.41 -18.89
CA VAL A 324 -17.62 0.38 -19.54
C VAL A 324 -17.27 1.74 -20.17
N GLN A 325 -18.25 2.47 -20.70
CA GLN A 325 -18.04 3.83 -21.22
C GLN A 325 -17.87 4.87 -20.11
N PHE A 326 -18.55 4.71 -18.97
CA PHE A 326 -18.44 5.61 -17.83
C PHE A 326 -17.08 5.49 -17.12
N ALA A 327 -16.55 4.27 -16.92
CA ALA A 327 -15.20 4.07 -16.39
C ALA A 327 -14.11 4.70 -17.29
N HIS A 328 -14.35 4.73 -18.61
CA HIS A 328 -13.44 5.33 -19.57
C HIS A 328 -13.50 6.88 -19.56
N LEU A 329 -14.69 7.46 -19.34
CA LEU A 329 -14.87 8.91 -19.18
C LEU A 329 -14.38 9.42 -17.82
N HIS A 330 -14.63 8.68 -16.74
CA HIS A 330 -14.16 8.96 -15.38
C HIS A 330 -12.62 9.01 -15.31
N ASN A 331 -11.93 8.01 -15.87
CA ASN A 331 -10.46 8.02 -15.92
C ASN A 331 -9.90 9.12 -16.82
N LYS A 332 -10.58 9.46 -17.92
CA LYS A 332 -10.17 10.54 -18.83
C LYS A 332 -10.37 11.92 -18.19
N TRP A 333 -11.39 12.09 -17.33
CA TRP A 333 -11.70 13.33 -16.64
C TRP A 333 -10.86 13.56 -15.38
N ILE A 334 -10.54 12.51 -14.60
CA ILE A 334 -9.53 12.55 -13.53
C ILE A 334 -8.17 12.97 -14.10
N ILE A 335 -7.82 12.44 -15.27
CA ILE A 335 -6.58 12.81 -15.96
C ILE A 335 -6.63 14.26 -16.46
N GLU A 336 -7.76 14.75 -17.00
CA GLU A 336 -7.94 16.17 -17.39
C GLU A 336 -7.91 17.13 -16.18
N ALA A 337 -8.56 16.80 -15.08
CA ALA A 337 -8.53 17.58 -13.84
C ALA A 337 -7.13 17.63 -13.24
N SER A 338 -6.34 16.55 -13.37
CA SER A 338 -4.95 16.48 -12.92
C SER A 338 -3.94 17.28 -13.77
N LYS A 339 -4.37 17.93 -14.87
CA LYS A 339 -3.50 18.75 -15.74
C LYS A 339 -3.29 20.18 -15.21
N GLY A 340 -4.16 20.67 -14.34
CA GLY A 340 -3.99 21.97 -13.68
C GLY A 340 -3.11 21.84 -12.44
N TRP A 341 -2.03 22.61 -12.36
CA TRP A 341 -1.11 22.58 -11.21
C TRP A 341 -1.82 22.87 -9.88
N GLU A 342 -2.82 23.77 -9.88
CA GLU A 342 -3.69 24.12 -8.73
C GLU A 342 -4.64 22.99 -8.29
N VAL A 343 -4.98 22.08 -9.20
CA VAL A 343 -5.90 20.96 -8.94
C VAL A 343 -5.11 19.74 -8.45
N ARG A 344 -3.90 19.52 -8.96
CA ARG A 344 -2.95 18.52 -8.41
C ARG A 344 -2.63 18.77 -6.94
N SER A 345 -2.43 20.03 -6.55
CA SER A 345 -2.15 20.38 -5.16
C SER A 345 -3.34 20.26 -4.21
N ARG A 346 -4.57 20.13 -4.75
CA ARG A 346 -5.80 19.95 -3.95
C ARG A 346 -6.31 18.51 -3.96
N LEU A 347 -6.03 17.74 -5.02
CA LEU A 347 -6.45 16.34 -5.17
C LEU A 347 -5.48 15.33 -4.51
N PHE A 348 -4.23 15.72 -4.30
CA PHE A 348 -3.24 14.92 -3.58
C PHE A 348 -2.74 15.75 -2.40
N GLU A 349 -2.95 15.29 -1.17
CA GLU A 349 -2.38 15.91 0.05
C GLU A 349 -0.83 15.80 0.12
N ASP A 350 -0.14 15.80 -1.01
CA ASP A 350 1.31 15.82 -1.07
C ASP A 350 1.80 17.27 -1.17
N THR A 351 2.10 17.84 0.00
CA THR A 351 2.77 19.13 0.14
C THR A 351 4.11 19.15 -0.62
N ALA A 352 4.33 20.14 -1.50
CA ALA A 352 5.53 20.24 -2.35
C ALA A 352 6.82 20.53 -1.56
N HIS A 353 7.98 20.25 -2.16
CA HIS A 353 9.32 20.41 -1.56
C HIS A 353 10.10 21.54 -2.23
N TYR A 354 10.59 22.50 -1.45
CA TYR A 354 11.30 23.69 -1.94
C TYR A 354 12.70 23.83 -1.36
N LEU A 355 13.67 24.16 -2.21
CA LEU A 355 15.00 24.60 -1.81
C LEU A 355 15.14 26.11 -1.99
N VAL A 356 15.66 26.78 -0.97
CA VAL A 356 15.82 28.23 -0.97
C VAL A 356 17.24 28.68 -0.59
N GLY A 357 17.66 29.81 -1.13
CA GLY A 357 18.90 30.50 -0.76
C GLY A 357 18.73 31.42 0.44
N ALA A 358 19.85 31.86 1.00
CA ALA A 358 19.91 32.79 2.13
C ALA A 358 20.86 33.99 1.88
N TYR A 359 21.21 34.27 0.62
CA TYR A 359 22.17 35.32 0.22
C TYR A 359 21.50 36.37 -0.69
N TRP A 360 21.79 37.65 -0.46
CA TRP A 360 21.29 38.80 -1.26
C TRP A 360 22.41 39.81 -1.53
N ASP A 361 22.47 40.35 -2.75
CA ASP A 361 23.40 41.41 -3.25
C ASP A 361 24.70 40.93 -3.95
N GLU A 362 25.18 41.74 -4.89
CA GLU A 362 26.26 41.47 -5.85
C GLU A 362 27.68 41.62 -5.28
N HIS A 363 27.87 42.09 -4.03
CA HIS A 363 29.20 42.42 -3.47
C HIS A 363 29.48 41.88 -2.05
N SER A 364 29.42 40.55 -1.87
CA SER A 364 29.65 39.77 -0.63
C SER A 364 28.43 39.71 0.31
N PRO A 365 27.42 38.88 -0.03
CA PRO A 365 26.20 38.74 0.75
C PRO A 365 26.42 38.04 2.11
N GLU A 366 25.89 38.62 3.18
CA GLU A 366 25.81 37.97 4.51
C GLU A 366 24.74 36.87 4.52
N ASP A 367 25.06 35.71 5.10
CA ASP A 367 24.16 34.56 5.18
C ASP A 367 23.02 34.80 6.18
N GLN A 368 21.79 34.91 5.68
CA GLN A 368 20.60 35.24 6.50
C GLN A 368 19.97 34.03 7.20
N THR A 369 20.60 32.84 7.14
CA THR A 369 20.02 31.59 7.68
C THR A 369 19.62 31.71 9.15
N GLU A 370 20.48 32.26 10.00
CA GLU A 370 20.22 32.41 11.45
C GLU A 370 19.00 33.29 11.72
N ARG A 371 18.95 34.48 11.07
CA ARG A 371 17.79 35.38 11.13
C ARG A 371 16.49 34.70 10.71
N PHE A 372 16.52 33.93 9.62
CA PHE A 372 15.35 33.22 9.11
C PHE A 372 14.83 32.18 10.10
N VAL A 373 15.73 31.42 10.72
CA VAL A 373 15.40 30.40 11.71
C VAL A 373 14.84 31.03 12.99
N GLU A 374 15.48 32.06 13.54
CA GLU A 374 15.05 32.74 14.76
C GLU A 374 13.69 33.44 14.61
N GLN A 375 13.46 34.08 13.47
CA GLN A 375 12.23 34.84 13.23
C GLN A 375 11.08 33.98 12.68
N GLY A 376 11.31 32.69 12.39
CA GLY A 376 10.28 31.80 11.84
C GLY A 376 9.81 32.21 10.43
N ILE A 377 10.72 32.73 9.60
CA ILE A 377 10.40 33.22 8.25
C ILE A 377 11.41 32.76 7.21
N TRP A 378 11.03 32.86 5.95
CA TRP A 378 11.96 32.99 4.83
C TRP A 378 11.58 34.22 3.99
N GLU A 379 12.55 35.03 3.58
CA GLU A 379 12.32 36.29 2.86
C GLU A 379 13.04 36.26 1.52
N ASN A 380 12.38 36.71 0.44
CA ASN A 380 12.98 36.91 -0.87
C ASN A 380 13.59 38.31 -0.95
N GLY A 381 14.91 38.41 -0.93
CA GLY A 381 15.64 39.68 -1.02
C GLY A 381 15.77 40.28 -2.41
N TYR A 382 15.11 39.72 -3.44
CA TYR A 382 14.95 40.40 -4.73
C TYR A 382 13.60 41.11 -4.83
N ASP A 383 13.59 42.37 -5.26
CA ASP A 383 12.37 43.17 -5.48
C ASP A 383 11.66 42.86 -6.79
N ASP A 384 12.33 42.23 -7.74
CA ASP A 384 11.87 42.02 -9.12
C ASP A 384 11.91 40.55 -9.57
N LYS A 385 12.64 39.69 -8.85
CA LYS A 385 12.85 38.27 -9.20
C LYS A 385 12.14 37.34 -8.22
N PHE A 386 11.72 36.19 -8.73
CA PHE A 386 11.11 35.09 -7.98
C PHE A 386 9.77 35.40 -7.29
N LEU A 387 9.18 36.59 -7.50
CA LEU A 387 7.95 37.01 -6.84
C LEU A 387 6.79 36.02 -7.09
N ARG A 388 6.66 35.52 -8.32
CA ARG A 388 5.58 34.58 -8.68
C ARG A 388 5.80 33.21 -8.05
N GLU A 389 7.03 32.74 -8.05
CA GLU A 389 7.45 31.47 -7.50
C GLU A 389 7.25 31.43 -5.99
N VAL A 390 7.53 32.55 -5.31
CA VAL A 390 7.29 32.70 -3.86
C VAL A 390 5.80 32.81 -3.55
N SER A 391 5.01 33.54 -4.33
CA SER A 391 3.54 33.59 -4.17
C SER A 391 2.85 32.24 -4.46
N ALA A 392 3.49 31.34 -5.21
CA ALA A 392 2.92 30.03 -5.54
C ALA A 392 3.18 28.96 -4.46
N VAL A 393 3.99 29.25 -3.43
CA VAL A 393 4.29 28.29 -2.36
C VAL A 393 3.07 28.09 -1.47
N LEU A 394 2.60 26.84 -1.38
CA LEU A 394 1.42 26.49 -0.58
C LEU A 394 1.75 26.31 0.90
N GLU A 395 0.80 26.63 1.76
CA GLU A 395 0.86 26.30 3.18
C GLU A 395 0.95 24.78 3.37
N GLY A 396 1.77 24.34 4.33
CA GLY A 396 2.12 22.93 4.54
C GLY A 396 3.31 22.42 3.72
N SER A 397 3.76 23.15 2.68
CA SER A 397 4.95 22.79 1.88
C SER A 397 6.21 22.63 2.72
N ARG A 398 7.07 21.68 2.37
CA ARG A 398 8.39 21.52 3.00
C ARG A 398 9.39 22.46 2.35
N ILE A 399 10.22 23.11 3.15
CA ILE A 399 11.20 24.08 2.70
C ILE A 399 12.56 23.81 3.35
N ALA A 400 13.66 24.03 2.63
CA ALA A 400 15.02 23.84 3.13
C ALA A 400 15.98 24.91 2.59
N ILE A 401 16.82 25.45 3.46
CA ILE A 401 17.85 26.44 3.11
C ILE A 401 19.09 25.71 2.62
N LYS A 402 19.61 26.08 1.44
CA LYS A 402 20.80 25.49 0.82
C LYS A 402 21.97 26.48 0.68
N SER A 403 23.19 25.95 0.66
CA SER A 403 24.37 26.58 0.04
C SER A 403 24.97 25.66 -1.01
N VAL A 404 25.51 26.27 -2.07
CA VAL A 404 26.24 25.56 -3.12
C VAL A 404 27.63 26.17 -3.22
N PHE A 405 28.67 25.35 -3.12
CA PHE A 405 30.07 25.79 -3.18
C PHE A 405 30.94 24.76 -3.91
N THR A 406 32.13 25.16 -4.37
CA THR A 406 33.04 24.27 -5.09
C THR A 406 34.16 23.78 -4.17
N ARG A 407 34.32 22.46 -4.03
CA ARG A 407 35.44 21.81 -3.35
C ARG A 407 36.46 21.33 -4.39
N GLU A 408 37.75 21.38 -4.07
CA GLU A 408 38.83 20.87 -4.95
C GLU A 408 38.81 21.46 -6.39
N LYS A 409 38.50 22.76 -6.53
CA LYS A 409 38.42 23.54 -7.79
C LYS A 409 37.40 23.06 -8.83
N THR A 410 36.81 21.87 -8.71
CA THR A 410 35.99 21.26 -9.79
C THR A 410 34.75 20.50 -9.31
N LYS A 411 34.58 20.24 -8.00
CA LYS A 411 33.43 19.48 -7.50
C LYS A 411 32.39 20.41 -6.86
N PRO A 412 31.22 20.64 -7.47
CA PRO A 412 30.13 21.35 -6.82
C PRO A 412 29.57 20.48 -5.68
N VAL A 413 29.50 21.06 -4.48
CA VAL A 413 28.95 20.46 -3.26
C VAL A 413 27.77 21.31 -2.81
N MET A 414 26.69 20.65 -2.37
CA MET A 414 25.52 21.31 -1.81
C MET A 414 25.35 20.89 -0.35
N ALA A 415 25.14 21.88 0.53
CA ALA A 415 24.83 21.67 1.94
C ALA A 415 23.44 22.24 2.25
N ILE A 416 22.72 21.54 3.13
CA ILE A 416 21.45 22.00 3.70
C ILE A 416 21.75 22.57 5.08
N LYS A 417 21.29 23.80 5.33
CA LYS A 417 21.56 24.56 6.57
C LYS A 417 20.39 24.58 7.54
N ALA A 418 19.17 24.53 7.03
CA ALA A 418 17.94 24.48 7.82
C ALA A 418 16.83 23.79 7.01
N ARG A 419 15.86 23.20 7.70
CA ARG A 419 14.64 22.64 7.11
C ARG A 419 13.43 23.02 7.96
N GLY A 420 12.29 23.14 7.33
CA GLY A 420 11.06 23.52 8.00
C GLY A 420 9.81 23.28 7.15
N ARG A 421 8.68 23.73 7.67
CA ARG A 421 7.38 23.67 7.02
C ARG A 421 6.79 25.07 6.91
N VAL A 422 6.27 25.41 5.73
CA VAL A 422 5.61 26.69 5.49
C VAL A 422 4.28 26.70 6.23
N THR A 423 4.09 27.65 7.14
CA THR A 423 2.88 27.77 7.97
C THR A 423 1.89 28.80 7.42
N ALA A 424 2.37 29.81 6.70
CA ALA A 424 1.52 30.81 6.04
C ALA A 424 2.24 31.46 4.84
N ASN A 425 1.47 31.78 3.79
CA ASN A 425 1.95 32.59 2.68
C ASN A 425 1.03 33.82 2.46
N PRO A 426 1.50 35.04 2.74
CA PRO A 426 0.77 36.28 2.46
C PRO A 426 0.50 36.55 0.97
N ASN A 427 1.06 35.73 0.07
CA ASN A 427 0.94 35.83 -1.39
C ASN A 427 1.52 37.13 -2.00
N ASN A 428 2.41 37.80 -1.27
CA ASN A 428 3.06 39.04 -1.70
C ASN A 428 4.38 38.83 -2.46
N GLY A 429 4.79 37.58 -2.69
CA GLY A 429 6.02 37.21 -3.40
C GLY A 429 7.31 37.51 -2.62
N LYS A 430 7.19 37.94 -1.36
CA LYS A 430 8.29 38.47 -0.54
C LYS A 430 8.61 37.66 0.68
N ARG A 431 7.61 37.15 1.40
CA ARG A 431 7.84 36.49 2.69
C ARG A 431 7.00 35.24 2.83
N LEU A 432 7.59 34.19 3.38
CA LEU A 432 6.92 32.98 3.84
C LEU A 432 7.06 32.90 5.37
N GLN A 433 6.01 32.49 6.07
CA GLN A 433 6.13 32.05 7.46
C GLN A 433 6.52 30.58 7.46
N VAL A 434 7.52 30.23 8.28
CA VAL A 434 8.11 28.90 8.30
C VAL A 434 8.35 28.46 9.72
N GLU A 435 7.83 27.29 10.07
CA GLU A 435 8.20 26.57 11.27
C GLU A 435 9.48 25.77 10.98
N TRP A 436 10.62 26.25 11.46
CA TRP A 436 11.93 25.61 11.29
C TRP A 436 12.17 24.52 12.35
N GLU A 437 12.86 23.45 11.95
CA GLU A 437 13.33 22.39 12.85
C GLU A 437 14.36 22.93 13.86
N LYS A 438 14.05 22.92 15.17
CA LYS A 438 14.84 23.58 16.23
C LYS A 438 16.25 23.02 16.45
N ASP A 439 16.50 21.76 16.10
CA ASP A 439 17.78 21.06 16.33
C ASP A 439 18.39 20.51 15.02
N PHE A 440 18.11 21.15 13.89
CA PHE A 440 18.65 20.70 12.61
C PHE A 440 20.16 20.95 12.52
N VAL A 441 20.94 19.89 12.30
CA VAL A 441 22.40 19.98 12.08
C VAL A 441 22.69 20.10 10.59
N PRO A 442 23.38 21.17 10.13
CA PRO A 442 23.75 21.32 8.73
C PRO A 442 24.51 20.11 8.18
N SER A 443 24.16 19.69 6.97
CA SER A 443 24.74 18.48 6.35
C SER A 443 24.89 18.61 4.83
N GLU A 444 25.91 17.95 4.29
CA GLU A 444 26.13 17.82 2.84
C GLU A 444 25.25 16.71 2.26
N VAL A 445 24.69 16.93 1.07
CA VAL A 445 23.89 15.93 0.35
C VAL A 445 24.69 15.27 -0.76
N GLY A 446 24.60 13.95 -0.88
CA GLY A 446 25.49 13.11 -1.70
C GLY A 446 25.08 12.89 -3.16
N PHE A 447 24.26 13.76 -3.76
CA PHE A 447 23.80 13.63 -5.15
C PHE A 447 24.37 14.71 -6.08
N ASN A 448 24.59 14.36 -7.35
CA ASN A 448 25.06 15.29 -8.37
C ASN A 448 23.88 16.07 -9.00
N GLY A 449 23.74 17.35 -8.65
CA GLY A 449 22.71 18.22 -9.22
C GLY A 449 22.73 19.62 -8.63
N GLY A 450 22.88 20.64 -9.47
CA GLY A 450 23.00 22.02 -9.03
C GLY A 450 21.65 22.74 -8.96
N TYR A 451 21.11 22.88 -7.76
CA TYR A 451 20.03 23.84 -7.49
C TYR A 451 20.66 25.22 -7.30
N TRP A 452 20.90 25.94 -8.39
CA TRP A 452 21.59 27.23 -8.36
C TRP A 452 20.66 28.44 -8.17
N SER A 453 19.35 28.29 -8.43
CA SER A 453 18.39 29.39 -8.26
C SER A 453 18.09 29.69 -6.79
N THR A 454 17.64 30.91 -6.51
CA THR A 454 17.27 31.36 -5.16
C THR A 454 16.11 30.56 -4.58
N ILE A 455 15.15 30.14 -5.40
CA ILE A 455 14.09 29.20 -5.03
C ILE A 455 13.99 28.15 -6.13
N SER A 456 13.91 26.87 -5.75
CA SER A 456 13.75 25.74 -6.67
C SER A 456 12.78 24.72 -6.10
N ILE A 457 11.93 24.15 -6.95
CA ILE A 457 11.14 22.97 -6.59
C ILE A 457 12.04 21.73 -6.68
N VAL A 458 11.91 20.82 -5.72
CA VAL A 458 12.56 19.51 -5.73
C VAL A 458 11.51 18.47 -6.11
N ASP A 459 11.63 17.92 -7.31
CA ASP A 459 10.73 16.94 -7.91
C ASP A 459 11.34 15.53 -8.01
N LYS A 460 12.68 15.44 -7.97
CA LYS A 460 13.41 14.16 -7.96
C LYS A 460 13.32 13.49 -6.59
N GLU A 461 12.71 12.31 -6.55
CA GLU A 461 12.55 11.49 -5.33
C GLU A 461 13.88 11.21 -4.60
N GLU A 462 14.96 10.94 -5.34
CA GLU A 462 16.31 10.76 -4.77
C GLU A 462 16.78 11.99 -3.98
N HIS A 463 16.55 13.20 -4.52
CA HIS A 463 16.94 14.45 -3.87
C HIS A 463 16.02 14.77 -2.69
N ILE A 464 14.71 14.52 -2.83
CA ILE A 464 13.73 14.66 -1.74
C ILE A 464 14.13 13.77 -0.57
N ASN A 465 14.48 12.51 -0.83
CA ASN A 465 14.90 11.56 0.20
C ASN A 465 16.24 11.94 0.83
N ALA A 466 17.20 12.47 0.05
CA ALA A 466 18.46 12.94 0.60
C ALA A 466 18.32 14.19 1.49
N ILE A 467 17.36 15.08 1.20
CA ILE A 467 17.15 16.34 1.94
C ILE A 467 16.14 16.19 3.08
N TRP A 468 14.99 15.55 2.84
CA TRP A 468 13.86 15.41 3.79
C TRP A 468 13.49 13.97 4.11
N GLY A 469 14.15 12.98 3.50
CA GLY A 469 14.04 11.62 3.98
C GLY A 469 14.42 11.61 5.45
N LYS A 470 13.72 10.78 6.24
CA LYS A 470 14.30 10.34 7.50
C LYS A 470 15.71 9.89 7.16
N LYS A 471 16.71 10.20 7.99
CA LYS A 471 17.90 9.35 8.01
C LYS A 471 17.32 7.96 8.26
N GLU A 472 17.11 7.19 7.20
CA GLU A 472 17.29 5.77 7.29
C GLU A 472 18.71 5.71 7.84
N SER A 473 18.81 5.49 9.17
CA SER A 473 19.79 4.54 9.64
C SER A 473 19.76 3.48 8.55
N ARG A 474 20.86 3.33 7.80
CA ARG A 474 20.98 2.25 6.82
C ARG A 474 20.19 1.11 7.43
N LYS A 475 19.18 0.58 6.73
CA LYS A 475 18.68 -0.74 7.08
C LYS A 475 19.93 -1.62 6.91
N GLU A 476 20.73 -1.68 7.97
CA GLU A 476 21.54 -2.84 8.26
C GLU A 476 20.49 -3.92 8.14
N ASN A 477 20.64 -4.77 7.11
CA ASN A 477 19.82 -5.95 7.03
C ASN A 477 20.15 -6.70 8.32
N MET A 478 19.36 -6.45 9.36
CA MET A 478 19.44 -7.12 10.64
C MET A 478 18.92 -8.52 10.35
N ASN A 479 19.79 -9.34 9.77
CA ASN A 479 19.50 -10.68 9.33
C ASN A 479 19.52 -11.59 10.55
N TYR A 480 18.58 -11.36 11.46
CA TYR A 480 18.42 -12.22 12.62
C TYR A 480 17.86 -13.57 12.18
N PRO A 481 18.33 -14.67 12.78
CA PRO A 481 17.74 -15.97 12.57
C PRO A 481 16.27 -15.97 12.98
N LEU A 482 15.41 -16.62 12.19
CA LEU A 482 13.98 -16.73 12.48
C LEU A 482 13.69 -17.48 13.78
N ASN A 483 14.61 -18.34 14.23
CA ASN A 483 14.52 -19.12 15.45
C ASN A 483 15.83 -18.98 16.23
N THR A 484 15.77 -18.38 17.42
CA THR A 484 16.95 -18.17 18.26
C THR A 484 16.66 -18.66 19.68
N ILE A 485 17.63 -19.28 20.35
CA ILE A 485 17.60 -19.60 21.78
C ILE A 485 18.77 -18.92 22.46
N PHE A 486 18.47 -18.02 23.39
CA PHE A 486 19.46 -17.47 24.33
C PHE A 486 19.62 -18.43 25.51
N TYR A 487 20.82 -19.00 25.69
CA TYR A 487 21.05 -19.98 26.74
C TYR A 487 22.24 -19.63 27.62
N GLY A 488 22.17 -20.04 28.89
CA GLY A 488 23.29 -19.90 29.83
C GLY A 488 22.83 -19.84 31.29
N PRO A 489 23.76 -19.57 32.22
CA PRO A 489 23.46 -19.46 33.65
C PRO A 489 22.48 -18.32 33.97
N PRO A 490 21.81 -18.32 35.14
CA PRO A 490 20.93 -17.23 35.54
C PRO A 490 21.71 -15.94 35.79
N GLY A 491 21.05 -14.79 35.61
CA GLY A 491 21.66 -13.47 35.85
C GLY A 491 22.66 -13.01 34.78
N THR A 492 22.67 -13.61 33.58
CA THR A 492 23.55 -13.22 32.46
C THR A 492 22.90 -12.26 31.46
N GLY A 493 21.70 -11.75 31.75
CA GLY A 493 21.02 -10.76 30.90
C GLY A 493 20.25 -11.36 29.71
N LYS A 494 19.84 -12.63 29.78
CA LYS A 494 19.00 -13.28 28.76
C LYS A 494 17.71 -12.49 28.51
N THR A 495 16.93 -12.21 29.56
CA THR A 495 15.69 -11.44 29.48
C THR A 495 15.90 -10.05 28.88
N TYR A 496 16.99 -9.36 29.29
CA TYR A 496 17.38 -8.06 28.74
C TYR A 496 17.62 -8.15 27.22
N THR A 497 18.37 -9.16 26.80
CA THR A 497 18.74 -9.37 25.39
C THR A 497 17.54 -9.77 24.55
N THR A 498 16.64 -10.60 25.09
CA THR A 498 15.38 -10.97 24.46
C THR A 498 14.51 -9.75 24.15
N LEU A 499 14.35 -8.84 25.12
CA LEU A 499 13.62 -7.59 24.96
C LEU A 499 14.22 -6.72 23.85
N LEU A 500 15.55 -6.53 23.90
CA LEU A 500 16.29 -5.77 22.91
C LEU A 500 16.13 -6.36 21.50
N ARG A 501 16.34 -7.68 21.37
CA ARG A 501 16.25 -8.41 20.10
C ARG A 501 14.84 -8.34 19.52
N ALA A 502 13.81 -8.54 20.34
CA ALA A 502 12.42 -8.41 19.91
C ALA A 502 12.12 -7.00 19.40
N ALA A 503 12.53 -5.96 20.14
CA ALA A 503 12.34 -4.57 19.71
C ALA A 503 13.06 -4.27 18.37
N GLN A 504 14.30 -4.74 18.20
CA GLN A 504 15.07 -4.59 16.97
C GLN A 504 14.39 -5.27 15.76
N ILE A 505 13.82 -6.47 15.96
CA ILE A 505 13.06 -7.19 14.92
C ILE A 505 11.77 -6.45 14.56
N ILE A 506 11.04 -5.96 15.55
CA ILE A 506 9.78 -5.24 15.37
C ILE A 506 9.98 -3.92 14.60
N GLU A 507 11.04 -3.19 14.93
CA GLU A 507 11.33 -1.87 14.33
C GLU A 507 12.17 -1.96 13.05
N GLU A 508 12.78 -3.11 12.76
CA GLU A 508 13.70 -3.33 11.62
C GLU A 508 14.88 -2.33 11.62
N ARG A 509 15.40 -1.99 12.81
CA ARG A 509 16.55 -1.10 12.98
C ARG A 509 17.31 -1.43 14.28
N PRO A 510 18.54 -0.95 14.42
CA PRO A 510 19.22 -0.95 15.71
C PRO A 510 18.39 -0.20 16.76
N VAL A 511 18.25 -0.84 17.92
CA VAL A 511 17.73 -0.27 19.16
C VAL A 511 18.80 -0.55 20.20
N GLU A 512 19.46 0.48 20.70
CA GLU A 512 20.57 0.35 21.67
C GLU A 512 20.12 0.72 23.09
N ASN A 513 19.08 1.56 23.22
CA ASN A 513 18.56 1.99 24.49
C ASN A 513 17.55 0.98 25.05
N TYR A 514 17.78 0.52 26.28
CA TYR A 514 16.91 -0.45 26.94
C TYR A 514 15.51 0.08 27.25
N GLU A 515 15.37 1.34 27.68
CA GLU A 515 14.06 1.92 27.98
C GLU A 515 13.23 2.09 26.70
N GLU A 516 13.89 2.42 25.59
CA GLU A 516 13.25 2.42 24.27
C GLU A 516 12.80 1.01 23.87
N ALA A 517 13.68 0.01 24.01
CA ALA A 517 13.34 -1.38 23.70
C ALA A 517 12.17 -1.89 24.56
N LYS A 518 12.16 -1.57 25.85
CA LYS A 518 11.09 -1.92 26.79
C LYS A 518 9.76 -1.27 26.41
N ARG A 519 9.78 0.01 26.02
CA ARG A 519 8.59 0.70 25.53
C ARG A 519 8.04 0.03 24.27
N ILE A 520 8.88 -0.18 23.26
CA ILE A 520 8.49 -0.88 22.01
C ILE A 520 7.92 -2.26 22.33
N PHE A 521 8.58 -3.01 23.21
CA PHE A 521 8.13 -4.35 23.59
C PHE A 521 6.73 -4.33 24.18
N ASN A 522 6.50 -3.45 25.17
CA ASN A 522 5.20 -3.33 25.84
C ASN A 522 4.09 -2.83 24.92
N GLU A 523 4.37 -1.84 24.07
CA GLU A 523 3.40 -1.30 23.08
C GLU A 523 2.97 -2.36 22.05
N ASN A 524 3.81 -3.36 21.81
CA ASN A 524 3.55 -4.44 20.84
C ASN A 524 3.09 -5.75 21.49
N LEU A 525 3.07 -5.85 22.83
CA LEU A 525 2.70 -7.04 23.56
C LEU A 525 1.22 -7.38 23.36
N GLY A 526 0.90 -8.65 23.08
CA GLY A 526 -0.44 -9.09 22.73
C GLY A 526 -0.87 -8.69 21.31
N ASN A 527 -0.02 -8.02 20.52
CA ASN A 527 -0.28 -7.65 19.13
C ASN A 527 0.76 -8.23 18.18
N ARG A 528 1.96 -7.63 18.14
CA ARG A 528 3.08 -8.08 17.31
C ARG A 528 4.08 -8.93 18.09
N ILE A 529 4.03 -8.87 19.42
CA ILE A 529 4.84 -9.66 20.33
C ILE A 529 3.92 -10.50 21.21
N GLU A 530 4.17 -11.80 21.31
CA GLU A 530 3.64 -12.65 22.38
C GLU A 530 4.78 -13.04 23.32
N PHE A 531 4.54 -12.98 24.64
CA PHE A 531 5.50 -13.45 25.64
C PHE A 531 4.85 -14.53 26.49
N ILE A 532 5.45 -15.71 26.50
CA ILE A 532 4.97 -16.85 27.26
C ILE A 532 6.12 -17.51 28.03
N THR A 533 5.78 -18.24 29.08
CA THR A 533 6.74 -19.03 29.85
C THR A 533 6.30 -20.49 29.86
N PHE A 534 7.20 -21.39 29.47
CA PHE A 534 6.92 -22.82 29.51
C PHE A 534 7.03 -23.37 30.93
N HIS A 535 6.13 -24.30 31.24
CA HIS A 535 6.09 -25.05 32.49
C HIS A 535 5.78 -26.51 32.19
N GLN A 536 5.98 -27.41 33.16
CA GLN A 536 5.92 -28.86 32.94
C GLN A 536 4.58 -29.37 32.39
N ASN A 537 3.49 -28.68 32.71
CA ASN A 537 2.13 -29.02 32.26
C ASN A 537 1.71 -28.29 30.97
N TYR A 538 2.58 -27.46 30.39
CA TYR A 538 2.28 -26.75 29.14
C TYR A 538 2.15 -27.76 28.00
N SER A 539 1.06 -27.68 27.25
CA SER A 539 0.65 -28.71 26.30
C SER A 539 0.47 -28.19 24.88
N TYR A 540 0.27 -29.10 23.93
CA TYR A 540 -0.04 -28.75 22.54
C TYR A 540 -1.35 -27.94 22.46
N GLU A 541 -2.30 -28.29 23.32
CA GLU A 541 -3.63 -27.69 23.42
C GLU A 541 -3.58 -26.23 23.87
N ASP A 542 -2.57 -25.84 24.65
CA ASP A 542 -2.35 -24.44 25.07
C ASP A 542 -1.58 -23.63 24.03
N PHE A 543 -0.68 -24.30 23.30
CA PHE A 543 0.24 -23.65 22.37
C PHE A 543 -0.36 -23.48 20.98
N ILE A 544 -0.99 -24.53 20.45
CA ILE A 544 -1.46 -24.61 19.07
C ILE A 544 -2.98 -24.54 18.99
N GLN A 545 -3.68 -25.56 19.50
CA GLN A 545 -5.14 -25.60 19.48
C GLN A 545 -5.65 -26.71 20.40
N GLY A 546 -6.64 -26.39 21.23
CA GLY A 546 -7.22 -27.31 22.22
C GLY A 546 -8.75 -27.30 22.22
N LEU A 547 -9.33 -28.32 22.85
CA LEU A 547 -10.77 -28.36 23.17
C LEU A 547 -10.98 -27.90 24.62
N ARG A 548 -11.91 -26.97 24.84
CA ARG A 548 -12.31 -26.49 26.16
C ARG A 548 -13.81 -26.72 26.36
N PRO A 549 -14.25 -27.12 27.57
CA PRO A 549 -15.67 -27.22 27.86
C PRO A 549 -16.34 -25.84 27.72
N ASP A 550 -17.52 -25.85 27.14
CA ASP A 550 -18.41 -24.69 27.06
C ASP A 550 -19.22 -24.61 28.37
N THR A 551 -18.97 -23.58 29.17
CA THR A 551 -19.60 -23.39 30.48
C THR A 551 -20.93 -22.66 30.41
N ASP A 552 -21.31 -22.14 29.24
CA ASP A 552 -22.49 -21.28 29.08
C ASP A 552 -23.77 -22.09 28.75
N LYS A 553 -23.65 -23.42 28.61
CA LYS A 553 -24.78 -24.34 28.35
C LYS A 553 -25.00 -25.26 29.54
N ASP A 554 -25.83 -24.81 30.49
CA ASP A 554 -26.17 -25.51 31.75
C ASP A 554 -26.81 -26.92 31.61
N ALA A 555 -27.09 -27.41 30.39
CA ALA A 555 -27.81 -28.67 30.18
C ALA A 555 -27.05 -29.77 29.41
N GLU A 556 -25.96 -29.47 28.67
CA GLU A 556 -25.20 -30.48 27.93
C GLU A 556 -23.70 -30.16 27.88
N LEU A 557 -22.84 -31.12 28.23
CA LEU A 557 -21.39 -31.00 28.11
C LEU A 557 -21.01 -30.86 26.63
N SER A 558 -20.70 -29.64 26.20
CA SER A 558 -20.20 -29.36 24.86
C SER A 558 -18.78 -28.81 24.91
N PHE A 559 -17.99 -29.04 23.85
CA PHE A 559 -16.60 -28.60 23.77
C PHE A 559 -16.44 -27.59 22.63
N ARG A 560 -15.81 -26.46 22.91
CA ARG A 560 -15.39 -25.48 21.92
C ARG A 560 -13.89 -25.61 21.62
N LYS A 561 -13.53 -25.35 20.37
CA LYS A 561 -12.13 -25.25 19.97
C LYS A 561 -11.59 -23.90 20.41
N VAL A 562 -10.37 -23.87 20.94
CA VAL A 562 -9.68 -22.65 21.35
C VAL A 562 -8.29 -22.68 20.75
N ASP A 563 -7.96 -21.64 20.00
CA ASP A 563 -6.64 -21.48 19.39
C ASP A 563 -5.61 -21.10 20.46
N GLY A 564 -4.48 -21.78 20.42
CA GLY A 564 -3.35 -21.53 21.28
C GLY A 564 -2.54 -20.30 20.86
N VAL A 565 -1.65 -19.85 21.74
CA VAL A 565 -0.89 -18.59 21.56
C VAL A 565 -0.07 -18.56 20.27
N PHE A 566 0.55 -19.68 19.88
CA PHE A 566 1.38 -19.76 18.69
C PHE A 566 0.55 -19.67 17.41
N LYS A 567 -0.60 -20.37 17.36
CA LYS A 567 -1.51 -20.31 16.23
C LYS A 567 -2.04 -18.88 16.04
N ARG A 568 -2.50 -18.22 17.10
CA ARG A 568 -3.01 -16.84 17.04
C ARG A 568 -1.98 -15.84 16.50
N ILE A 569 -0.73 -15.87 16.99
CA ILE A 569 0.31 -14.96 16.47
C ILE A 569 0.74 -15.32 15.04
N ALA A 570 0.81 -16.61 14.69
CA ALA A 570 1.12 -17.05 13.33
C ALA A 570 0.02 -16.63 12.33
N ASP A 571 -1.25 -16.77 12.68
CA ASP A 571 -2.37 -16.36 11.82
C ASP A 571 -2.38 -14.84 11.61
N ARG A 572 -2.10 -14.05 12.65
CA ARG A 572 -1.93 -12.59 12.53
C ARG A 572 -0.76 -12.20 11.63
N ALA A 573 0.40 -12.83 11.84
CA ALA A 573 1.59 -12.59 11.04
C ALA A 573 1.35 -12.94 9.56
N LEU A 574 0.70 -14.09 9.30
CA LEU A 574 0.32 -14.53 7.97
C LEU A 574 -0.72 -13.60 7.32
N LYS A 575 -1.70 -13.11 8.08
CA LYS A 575 -2.68 -12.11 7.61
C LYS A 575 -1.97 -10.84 7.17
N ASN A 576 -1.10 -10.26 8.01
CA ASN A 576 -0.33 -9.07 7.64
C ASN A 576 0.54 -9.30 6.39
N LEU A 577 1.25 -10.43 6.34
CA LEU A 577 2.11 -10.78 5.20
C LEU A 577 1.29 -10.85 3.90
N THR A 578 0.19 -11.59 3.93
CA THR A 578 -0.72 -11.77 2.78
C THR A 578 -1.32 -10.44 2.33
N LEU A 579 -1.76 -9.60 3.27
CA LEU A 579 -2.31 -8.27 2.94
C LEU A 579 -1.25 -7.33 2.38
N SER A 580 -0.01 -7.40 2.86
CA SER A 580 1.08 -6.55 2.37
C SER A 580 1.50 -6.85 0.92
N GLU A 581 1.16 -8.04 0.43
CA GLU A 581 1.45 -8.51 -0.93
C GLU A 581 0.31 -8.23 -1.92
N LYS A 582 -0.89 -7.95 -1.42
CA LYS A 582 -2.05 -7.63 -2.24
C LYS A 582 -1.98 -6.20 -2.78
N ALA A 583 -2.62 -5.99 -3.94
CA ALA A 583 -2.77 -4.67 -4.51
C ALA A 583 -3.61 -3.75 -3.58
N PRO A 584 -3.32 -2.43 -3.54
CA PRO A 584 -4.08 -1.43 -2.78
C PRO A 584 -5.59 -1.59 -2.84
N GLU A 585 -6.12 -1.87 -4.03
CA GLU A 585 -7.55 -1.98 -4.30
C GLU A 585 -8.19 -3.22 -3.67
N GLU A 586 -7.46 -4.34 -3.60
CA GLU A 586 -7.93 -5.60 -3.01
C GLU A 586 -7.90 -5.53 -1.48
N VAL A 587 -6.83 -4.95 -0.93
CA VAL A 587 -6.70 -4.68 0.52
C VAL A 587 -7.80 -3.73 0.98
N SER A 588 -8.08 -2.70 0.19
CA SER A 588 -9.12 -1.73 0.50
C SER A 588 -10.51 -2.37 0.56
N LYS A 589 -10.81 -3.27 -0.36
CA LYS A 589 -12.06 -4.05 -0.35
C LYS A 589 -12.18 -4.95 0.88
N GLU A 590 -11.11 -5.69 1.22
CA GLU A 590 -11.13 -6.55 2.40
C GLU A 590 -11.25 -5.75 3.71
N PHE A 591 -10.56 -4.62 3.82
CA PHE A 591 -10.63 -3.72 4.97
C PHE A 591 -12.02 -3.12 5.16
N LEU A 592 -12.64 -2.61 4.09
CA LEU A 592 -14.00 -2.06 4.14
C LEU A 592 -15.02 -3.12 4.54
N PHE A 593 -14.88 -4.34 4.03
CA PHE A 593 -15.75 -5.45 4.41
C PHE A 593 -15.55 -5.86 5.87
N ASP A 594 -14.31 -6.01 6.33
CA ASP A 594 -14.00 -6.37 7.72
C ASP A 594 -14.57 -5.30 8.68
N LYS A 595 -14.44 -4.00 8.36
CA LYS A 595 -15.05 -2.90 9.13
C LYS A 595 -16.57 -2.94 9.15
N ALA A 596 -17.19 -3.22 8.01
CA ALA A 596 -18.63 -3.36 7.91
C ALA A 596 -19.14 -4.59 8.70
N LEU A 597 -18.36 -5.68 8.70
CA LEU A 597 -18.66 -6.88 9.46
C LEU A 597 -18.55 -6.63 10.96
N GLU A 598 -17.51 -5.92 11.42
CA GLU A 598 -17.37 -5.47 12.82
C GLU A 598 -18.58 -4.65 13.26
N GLY A 599 -18.99 -3.64 12.48
CA GLY A 599 -20.17 -2.83 12.82
C GLY A 599 -21.48 -3.62 12.85
N PHE A 600 -21.62 -4.66 12.03
CA PHE A 600 -22.77 -5.55 12.08
C PHE A 600 -22.72 -6.52 13.28
N ILE A 601 -21.52 -6.97 13.66
CA ILE A 601 -21.32 -7.78 14.88
C ILE A 601 -21.73 -6.98 16.11
N GLU A 602 -21.30 -5.71 16.21
CA GLU A 602 -21.69 -4.80 17.29
C GLU A 602 -23.22 -4.64 17.36
N GLU A 603 -23.91 -4.42 16.23
CA GLU A 603 -25.39 -4.34 16.20
C GLU A 603 -26.06 -5.61 16.76
N ILE A 604 -25.54 -6.81 16.43
CA ILE A 604 -26.09 -8.06 16.96
C ILE A 604 -25.83 -8.19 18.46
N GLN A 605 -24.62 -7.84 18.92
CA GLN A 605 -24.22 -7.99 20.31
C GLN A 605 -24.90 -6.97 21.24
N ASP A 606 -25.24 -5.79 20.74
CA ASP A 606 -25.99 -4.76 21.46
C ASP A 606 -27.51 -5.04 21.50
N GLY A 607 -28.01 -6.00 20.72
CA GLY A 607 -29.41 -6.40 20.70
C GLY A 607 -29.78 -7.34 21.85
N GLU A 608 -30.92 -7.10 22.50
CA GLU A 608 -31.43 -7.99 23.56
C GLU A 608 -32.02 -9.32 23.02
N ASP A 609 -32.41 -9.35 21.74
CA ASP A 609 -33.04 -10.49 21.07
C ASP A 609 -32.17 -11.09 19.96
N ASN A 610 -32.34 -12.39 19.69
CA ASN A 610 -31.72 -13.07 18.55
C ASN A 610 -32.01 -12.35 17.22
N PHE A 611 -30.97 -11.98 16.47
CA PHE A 611 -31.12 -11.24 15.22
C PHE A 611 -31.86 -12.06 14.15
N LYS A 612 -33.02 -11.59 13.70
CA LYS A 612 -33.84 -12.31 12.71
C LYS A 612 -33.30 -12.13 11.29
N ILE A 613 -32.80 -13.22 10.69
CA ILE A 613 -32.43 -13.27 9.27
C ILE A 613 -33.70 -13.22 8.40
N ASN A 614 -34.73 -13.96 8.81
CA ASN A 614 -36.07 -13.93 8.22
C ASN A 614 -37.12 -14.39 9.27
N GLU A 615 -38.38 -14.55 8.86
CA GLU A 615 -39.48 -14.98 9.74
C GLU A 615 -39.26 -16.33 10.41
N THR A 616 -38.37 -17.18 9.86
CA THR A 616 -38.19 -18.58 10.28
C THR A 616 -36.78 -18.89 10.75
N ALA A 617 -35.84 -17.93 10.70
CA ALA A 617 -34.43 -18.16 10.99
C ALA A 617 -33.78 -16.92 11.60
N SER A 618 -32.94 -17.16 12.62
CA SER A 618 -32.24 -16.13 13.40
C SER A 618 -30.79 -16.51 13.65
N ILE A 619 -29.95 -15.49 13.80
CA ILE A 619 -28.61 -15.60 14.38
C ILE A 619 -28.80 -15.68 15.90
N THR A 620 -28.15 -16.65 16.51
CA THR A 620 -28.27 -16.94 17.95
C THR A 620 -27.00 -16.60 18.72
N GLU A 621 -25.85 -16.54 18.05
CA GLU A 621 -24.55 -16.32 18.68
C GLU A 621 -23.56 -15.78 17.66
N VAL A 622 -22.62 -14.93 18.10
CA VAL A 622 -21.47 -14.49 17.32
C VAL A 622 -20.23 -15.19 17.86
N GLU A 623 -19.54 -15.93 16.99
CA GLU A 623 -18.27 -16.59 17.29
C GLU A 623 -17.10 -15.82 16.66
N GLU A 624 -15.87 -16.25 16.95
CA GLU A 624 -14.65 -15.59 16.45
C GLU A 624 -14.57 -15.52 14.91
N ASP A 625 -15.03 -16.55 14.19
CA ASP A 625 -14.96 -16.64 12.72
C ASP A 625 -16.32 -16.86 12.03
N ALA A 626 -17.44 -16.86 12.76
CA ALA A 626 -18.75 -17.19 12.20
C ALA A 626 -19.94 -16.64 12.99
N PHE A 627 -21.09 -16.50 12.30
CA PHE A 627 -22.40 -16.38 12.96
C PHE A 627 -23.03 -17.76 13.16
N ARG A 628 -23.46 -18.08 14.37
CA ARG A 628 -24.31 -19.25 14.62
C ARG A 628 -25.75 -18.90 14.32
N TYR A 629 -26.44 -19.69 13.51
CA TYR A 629 -27.82 -19.42 13.11
C TYR A 629 -28.64 -20.69 12.99
N THR A 630 -29.92 -20.60 13.30
CA THR A 630 -30.86 -21.73 13.23
C THR A 630 -32.20 -21.30 12.68
N GLY A 631 -33.07 -22.27 12.36
CA GLY A 631 -34.43 -22.03 11.91
C GLY A 631 -35.45 -22.82 12.70
N GLU A 632 -36.63 -22.23 12.93
CA GLU A 632 -37.70 -22.77 13.79
C GLU A 632 -38.18 -24.17 13.39
N ARG A 633 -37.99 -24.56 12.12
CA ARG A 633 -38.44 -25.85 11.57
C ARG A 633 -37.30 -26.86 11.34
N TRP A 634 -36.08 -26.58 11.80
CA TRP A 634 -34.90 -27.39 11.50
C TRP A 634 -34.70 -28.49 12.55
N LYS A 635 -35.29 -29.67 12.31
CA LYS A 635 -35.38 -30.78 13.29
C LYS A 635 -34.06 -31.48 13.67
N ASN A 636 -32.94 -31.20 12.99
CA ASN A 636 -31.67 -31.94 13.15
C ASN A 636 -30.45 -31.06 13.51
N HIS A 637 -30.65 -29.80 13.92
CA HIS A 637 -29.54 -28.88 14.25
C HIS A 637 -29.73 -28.26 15.64
N ALA A 638 -29.73 -29.09 16.69
CA ALA A 638 -29.86 -28.64 18.08
C ALA A 638 -28.84 -27.55 18.48
N SER A 639 -27.67 -27.53 17.82
CA SER A 639 -26.62 -26.54 18.03
C SER A 639 -26.59 -25.40 16.98
N GLY A 640 -27.46 -25.38 15.97
CA GLY A 640 -27.43 -24.38 14.90
C GLY A 640 -26.29 -24.56 13.88
N ASN A 641 -26.44 -23.94 12.71
CA ASN A 641 -25.46 -23.94 11.62
C ASN A 641 -24.46 -22.78 11.77
N ARG A 642 -23.25 -22.93 11.20
CA ARG A 642 -22.20 -21.90 11.26
C ARG A 642 -22.05 -21.18 9.91
N MET A 643 -22.29 -19.87 9.89
CA MET A 643 -22.09 -19.00 8.75
C MET A 643 -20.72 -18.33 8.84
N LYS A 644 -19.71 -18.88 8.16
CA LYS A 644 -18.33 -18.39 8.23
C LYS A 644 -18.20 -16.99 7.66
N PHE A 645 -17.49 -16.10 8.35
CA PHE A 645 -17.17 -14.75 7.86
C PHE A 645 -16.36 -14.80 6.56
N GLY A 646 -15.52 -15.83 6.39
CA GLY A 646 -14.78 -16.06 5.15
C GLY A 646 -15.67 -16.25 3.92
N ASP A 647 -16.81 -16.94 4.05
CA ASP A 647 -17.77 -17.12 2.94
C ASP A 647 -18.42 -15.77 2.57
N LEU A 648 -18.76 -14.94 3.58
CA LEU A 648 -19.31 -13.60 3.35
C LEU A 648 -18.28 -12.65 2.72
N ARG A 649 -17.00 -12.78 3.10
CA ARG A 649 -15.89 -12.04 2.49
C ARG A 649 -15.70 -12.40 1.02
N GLU A 650 -15.83 -13.67 0.67
CA GLU A 650 -15.82 -14.12 -0.73
C GLU A 650 -17.02 -13.57 -1.52
N PHE A 651 -18.20 -13.41 -0.90
CA PHE A 651 -19.33 -12.76 -1.55
C PHE A 651 -19.03 -11.29 -1.88
N TYR A 652 -18.37 -10.58 -0.97
CA TYR A 652 -17.91 -9.21 -1.18
C TYR A 652 -16.89 -9.11 -2.31
N LYS A 653 -15.85 -9.94 -2.24
CA LYS A 653 -14.77 -9.99 -3.23
C LYS A 653 -15.28 -10.22 -4.65
N HIS A 654 -16.27 -11.11 -4.79
CA HIS A 654 -16.90 -11.43 -6.07
C HIS A 654 -18.10 -10.53 -6.42
N SER A 655 -18.39 -9.49 -5.63
CA SER A 655 -19.50 -8.57 -5.85
C SER A 655 -20.82 -9.30 -6.09
N VAL A 656 -21.13 -10.28 -5.24
CA VAL A 656 -22.36 -11.10 -5.32
C VAL A 656 -23.57 -10.18 -5.23
N ASN A 657 -24.42 -10.18 -6.26
CA ASN A 657 -25.61 -9.34 -6.33
C ASN A 657 -26.91 -10.13 -6.15
N SER A 658 -26.83 -11.45 -6.23
CA SER A 658 -27.97 -12.33 -6.03
C SER A 658 -27.59 -13.64 -5.34
N ARG A 659 -28.54 -14.24 -4.63
CA ARG A 659 -28.40 -15.61 -4.08
C ARG A 659 -28.08 -16.68 -5.14
N ARG A 660 -28.33 -16.42 -6.43
CA ARG A 660 -28.01 -17.37 -7.51
C ARG A 660 -26.50 -17.38 -7.79
N ASP A 661 -25.84 -16.24 -7.62
CA ASP A 661 -24.42 -16.08 -7.93
C ASP A 661 -23.55 -16.92 -6.98
N VAL A 662 -24.00 -17.04 -5.72
CA VAL A 662 -23.38 -17.88 -4.67
C VAL A 662 -23.19 -19.33 -5.13
N LYS A 663 -24.12 -19.88 -5.93
CA LYS A 663 -24.04 -21.28 -6.39
C LYS A 663 -22.88 -21.53 -7.35
N TYR A 664 -22.40 -20.49 -8.04
CA TYR A 664 -21.33 -20.57 -9.03
C TYR A 664 -19.95 -20.24 -8.46
N LEU A 665 -19.87 -19.83 -7.19
CA LEU A 665 -18.59 -19.56 -6.54
C LEU A 665 -17.92 -20.88 -6.11
N SER A 666 -16.75 -21.19 -6.65
CA SER A 666 -15.97 -22.35 -6.23
C SER A 666 -15.29 -22.17 -4.88
N SER A 667 -15.07 -20.91 -4.46
CA SER A 667 -14.32 -20.53 -3.25
C SER A 667 -15.12 -20.57 -1.94
N VAL A 668 -16.44 -20.77 -1.99
CA VAL A 668 -17.32 -20.74 -0.81
C VAL A 668 -17.72 -22.15 -0.37
N SER A 669 -17.99 -22.30 0.93
CA SER A 669 -18.35 -23.58 1.54
C SER A 669 -19.59 -24.21 0.92
N GLY A 670 -19.70 -25.55 1.00
CA GLY A 670 -20.89 -26.27 0.55
C GLY A 670 -22.15 -25.80 1.26
N LEU A 671 -22.04 -25.44 2.54
CA LEU A 671 -23.13 -24.86 3.33
C LEU A 671 -23.54 -23.50 2.78
N ALA A 672 -22.60 -22.60 2.45
CA ALA A 672 -22.91 -21.30 1.84
C ALA A 672 -23.70 -21.45 0.53
N LYS A 673 -23.41 -22.49 -0.28
CA LYS A 673 -24.16 -22.79 -1.52
C LYS A 673 -25.55 -23.31 -1.25
N GLN A 674 -25.70 -24.24 -0.31
CA GLN A 674 -26.99 -24.84 0.04
C GLN A 674 -27.91 -23.82 0.71
N HIS A 675 -27.35 -23.02 1.62
CA HIS A 675 -28.04 -22.01 2.43
C HIS A 675 -27.83 -20.59 1.87
N ALA A 676 -27.62 -20.46 0.55
CA ALA A 676 -27.32 -19.19 -0.13
C ALA A 676 -28.33 -18.08 0.17
N THR A 677 -29.61 -18.42 0.40
CA THR A 677 -30.65 -17.47 0.79
C THR A 677 -30.33 -16.77 2.12
N TYR A 678 -29.87 -17.52 3.12
CA TYR A 678 -29.56 -16.98 4.46
C TYR A 678 -28.24 -16.20 4.44
N PHE A 679 -27.19 -16.79 3.84
CA PHE A 679 -25.89 -16.13 3.70
C PHE A 679 -26.01 -14.81 2.92
N PHE A 680 -26.77 -14.79 1.82
CA PHE A 680 -26.96 -13.57 1.03
C PHE A 680 -27.73 -12.47 1.79
N LYS A 681 -28.72 -12.85 2.63
CA LYS A 681 -29.43 -11.89 3.48
C LYS A 681 -28.50 -11.27 4.52
N VAL A 682 -27.74 -12.10 5.24
CA VAL A 682 -26.78 -11.62 6.23
C VAL A 682 -25.68 -10.77 5.58
N TYR A 683 -25.13 -11.22 4.45
CA TYR A 683 -24.21 -10.43 3.63
C TYR A 683 -24.79 -9.04 3.28
N ARG A 684 -26.08 -8.97 2.95
CA ARG A 684 -26.75 -7.71 2.64
C ARG A 684 -26.91 -6.80 3.85
N TYR A 685 -27.07 -7.35 5.06
CA TYR A 685 -27.02 -6.59 6.30
C TYR A 685 -25.61 -6.06 6.56
N VAL A 686 -24.58 -6.90 6.48
CA VAL A 686 -23.17 -6.48 6.61
C VAL A 686 -22.87 -5.30 5.69
N LEU A 687 -23.29 -5.36 4.42
CA LEU A 687 -23.10 -4.26 3.47
C LEU A 687 -23.75 -2.92 3.85
N LYS A 688 -24.74 -2.90 4.74
CA LYS A 688 -25.35 -1.65 5.25
C LYS A 688 -24.42 -0.89 6.21
N HIS A 689 -23.50 -1.61 6.85
CA HIS A 689 -22.50 -1.03 7.75
C HIS A 689 -21.21 -0.63 7.02
N LEU A 690 -21.23 -0.59 5.68
CA LEU A 690 -20.09 -0.06 4.94
C LEU A 690 -19.83 1.38 5.39
N PRO A 691 -18.64 1.67 5.93
CA PRO A 691 -18.34 3.00 6.46
C PRO A 691 -18.34 4.04 5.33
N MET A 692 -19.14 5.11 5.51
CA MET A 692 -19.31 6.18 4.53
C MET A 692 -18.04 7.04 4.36
N ASP A 693 -17.20 7.13 5.40
CA ASP A 693 -16.11 8.12 5.49
C ASP A 693 -14.69 7.54 5.69
N THR A 694 -14.50 6.21 5.71
CA THR A 694 -13.17 5.65 5.94
C THR A 694 -12.34 5.55 4.66
N ILE A 695 -11.20 6.24 4.66
CA ILE A 695 -10.13 6.06 3.68
C ILE A 695 -9.50 4.68 3.93
N ALA A 696 -9.77 3.73 3.04
CA ALA A 696 -9.13 2.44 3.10
C ALA A 696 -7.60 2.60 2.90
N PRO A 697 -6.75 1.88 3.66
CA PRO A 697 -5.32 2.08 3.59
C PRO A 697 -4.79 1.74 2.19
N ALA A 698 -4.18 2.73 1.53
CA ALA A 698 -3.64 2.59 0.17
C ALA A 698 -2.57 1.49 0.06
N ARG A 699 -1.94 1.06 1.16
CA ARG A 699 -1.03 -0.10 1.17
C ARG A 699 -0.82 -0.61 2.59
N VAL A 700 -0.93 -1.93 2.79
CA VAL A 700 -0.52 -2.55 4.06
C VAL A 700 0.99 -2.77 4.04
N LYS A 701 1.69 -2.23 5.04
CA LYS A 701 3.13 -2.48 5.20
C LYS A 701 3.35 -3.88 5.79
N ARG A 702 4.29 -4.63 5.23
CA ARG A 702 4.79 -5.87 5.84
C ARG A 702 5.40 -5.54 7.20
N GLN A 703 5.03 -6.30 8.22
CA GLN A 703 5.49 -6.17 9.59
C GLN A 703 6.05 -7.50 10.09
N ASN A 704 7.05 -7.42 10.96
CA ASN A 704 7.57 -8.58 11.68
C ASN A 704 6.79 -8.82 12.98
N TYR A 705 6.72 -10.08 13.38
CA TYR A 705 6.07 -10.58 14.59
C TYR A 705 7.08 -11.41 15.38
N VAL A 706 6.98 -11.42 16.70
CA VAL A 706 7.90 -12.15 17.59
C VAL A 706 7.11 -12.93 18.62
N ILE A 707 7.39 -14.22 18.79
CA ILE A 707 6.99 -14.95 19.99
C ILE A 707 8.22 -15.22 20.85
N VAL A 708 8.14 -14.79 22.10
CA VAL A 708 9.13 -15.03 23.13
C VAL A 708 8.66 -16.20 24.00
N ILE A 709 9.49 -17.24 24.08
CA ILE A 709 9.25 -18.43 24.89
C ILE A 709 10.30 -18.50 25.98
N ASP A 710 9.96 -17.96 27.14
CA ASP A 710 10.81 -17.98 28.31
C ASP A 710 10.84 -19.39 28.93
N GLU A 711 12.00 -19.80 29.45
CA GLU A 711 12.22 -21.13 30.03
C GLU A 711 11.81 -22.27 29.09
N ILE A 712 12.17 -22.18 27.80
CA ILE A 712 11.70 -23.08 26.74
C ILE A 712 11.96 -24.56 27.03
N ASN A 713 12.98 -24.88 27.83
CA ASN A 713 13.30 -26.25 28.20
C ASN A 713 12.32 -26.84 29.24
N ARG A 714 11.61 -26.04 30.06
CA ARG A 714 10.74 -26.51 31.17
C ARG A 714 9.51 -27.31 30.73
N ALA A 715 9.20 -27.36 29.45
CA ALA A 715 8.17 -28.21 28.88
C ALA A 715 8.77 -29.24 27.91
N ASN A 716 8.03 -30.32 27.62
CA ASN A 716 8.41 -31.23 26.56
C ASN A 716 8.14 -30.58 25.20
N ILE A 717 9.14 -29.88 24.66
CA ILE A 717 9.01 -29.07 23.44
C ILE A 717 8.51 -29.91 22.26
N SER A 718 8.98 -31.15 22.09
CA SER A 718 8.53 -32.04 21.01
C SER A 718 7.03 -32.32 21.10
N ARG A 719 6.49 -32.48 22.31
CA ARG A 719 5.05 -32.64 22.54
C ARG A 719 4.28 -31.33 22.35
N VAL A 720 4.83 -30.20 22.79
CA VAL A 720 4.19 -28.88 22.69
C VAL A 720 4.10 -28.40 21.24
N PHE A 721 5.17 -28.58 20.46
CA PHE A 721 5.20 -28.18 19.05
C PHE A 721 4.52 -29.20 18.12
N GLY A 722 4.44 -30.49 18.52
CA GLY A 722 3.79 -31.52 17.73
C GLY A 722 4.31 -31.58 16.29
N GLU A 723 3.40 -31.46 15.32
CA GLU A 723 3.69 -31.47 13.89
C GLU A 723 4.44 -30.21 13.41
N LEU A 724 4.42 -29.13 14.19
CA LEU A 724 5.01 -27.84 13.81
C LEU A 724 6.53 -27.82 13.89
N ILE A 725 7.15 -28.82 14.55
CA ILE A 725 8.60 -28.90 14.66
C ILE A 725 9.29 -28.84 13.29
N THR A 726 8.65 -29.37 12.25
CA THR A 726 9.19 -29.29 10.88
C THR A 726 8.89 -27.93 10.23
N LEU A 727 7.73 -27.34 10.54
CA LEU A 727 7.26 -26.10 9.91
C LEU A 727 8.02 -24.85 10.36
N ILE A 728 8.68 -24.90 11.53
CA ILE A 728 9.49 -23.77 11.99
C ILE A 728 10.79 -23.60 11.22
N GLU A 729 11.20 -24.55 10.37
CA GLU A 729 12.40 -24.44 9.53
C GLU A 729 12.26 -23.29 8.50
N PRO A 730 13.28 -22.44 8.31
CA PRO A 730 13.18 -21.26 7.43
C PRO A 730 12.72 -21.56 6.00
N ASP A 731 13.14 -22.68 5.40
CA ASP A 731 12.77 -23.08 4.05
C ASP A 731 11.35 -23.66 3.96
N LYS A 732 10.78 -24.14 5.08
CA LYS A 732 9.43 -24.75 5.16
C LYS A 732 8.32 -23.77 5.48
N ARG A 733 8.67 -22.55 5.90
CA ARG A 733 7.72 -21.47 6.18
C ARG A 733 7.05 -20.93 4.92
N SER A 734 6.04 -20.07 5.09
CA SER A 734 5.50 -19.29 3.98
C SER A 734 6.65 -18.55 3.27
N HIS A 735 6.70 -18.60 1.95
CA HIS A 735 7.76 -17.96 1.15
C HIS A 735 9.18 -18.51 1.37
N GLY A 736 9.32 -19.61 2.12
CA GLY A 736 10.54 -20.41 2.13
C GLY A 736 10.78 -21.09 0.78
N ALA A 737 11.96 -21.71 0.61
CA ALA A 737 12.30 -22.39 -0.65
C ALA A 737 11.39 -23.60 -0.95
N ILE A 738 10.84 -24.23 0.10
CA ILE A 738 9.97 -25.41 0.01
C ILE A 738 8.82 -25.27 1.03
N PRO A 739 7.85 -24.35 0.81
CA PRO A 739 6.78 -24.08 1.78
C PRO A 739 5.96 -25.34 2.06
N LEU A 740 5.76 -25.65 3.34
CA LEU A 740 5.04 -26.83 3.80
C LEU A 740 3.81 -26.41 4.62
N ARG A 741 2.70 -27.12 4.43
CA ARG A 741 1.48 -26.99 5.24
C ARG A 741 1.26 -28.27 6.01
N CYS A 742 0.68 -28.18 7.20
CA CYS A 742 0.15 -29.34 7.92
C CYS A 742 -1.35 -29.20 8.12
N THR A 743 -2.03 -30.33 8.21
CA THR A 743 -3.42 -30.38 8.65
C THR A 743 -3.41 -30.57 10.18
N LEU A 744 -3.96 -29.60 10.91
CA LEU A 744 -4.13 -29.68 12.36
C LEU A 744 -5.14 -30.78 12.74
N PRO A 745 -5.14 -31.28 13.99
CA PRO A 745 -6.14 -32.27 14.45
C PRO A 745 -7.59 -31.83 14.27
N SER A 746 -7.83 -30.52 14.16
CA SER A 746 -9.13 -29.94 13.86
C SER A 746 -9.59 -30.07 12.40
N GLY A 747 -8.70 -30.47 11.50
CA GLY A 747 -8.88 -30.51 10.04
C GLY A 747 -8.46 -29.23 9.31
N GLU A 748 -7.98 -28.21 10.03
CA GLU A 748 -7.56 -26.93 9.45
C GLU A 748 -6.13 -27.00 8.88
N GLU A 749 -5.91 -26.37 7.73
CA GLU A 749 -4.57 -26.22 7.15
C GLU A 749 -3.80 -25.11 7.85
N PHE A 750 -2.57 -25.38 8.26
CA PHE A 750 -1.71 -24.45 8.98
C PHE A 750 -0.31 -24.35 8.37
N ILE A 751 0.27 -23.15 8.39
CA ILE A 751 1.64 -22.85 7.95
C ILE A 751 2.25 -21.77 8.82
N VAL A 752 3.54 -21.91 9.15
CA VAL A 752 4.29 -20.89 9.88
C VAL A 752 4.73 -19.80 8.90
N PRO A 753 4.43 -18.51 9.15
CA PRO A 753 4.76 -17.45 8.22
C PRO A 753 6.23 -16.99 8.33
N SER A 754 6.81 -16.50 7.23
CA SER A 754 8.21 -16.04 7.17
C SER A 754 8.50 -14.72 7.88
N ASN A 755 7.48 -13.99 8.33
CA ASN A 755 7.62 -12.77 9.12
C ASN A 755 7.40 -12.99 10.64
N LEU A 756 7.29 -14.24 11.09
CA LEU A 756 7.24 -14.60 12.53
C LEU A 756 8.62 -15.04 13.02
N TYR A 757 9.11 -14.46 14.10
CA TYR A 757 10.37 -14.83 14.76
C TYR A 757 10.07 -15.54 16.07
N ILE A 758 10.85 -16.57 16.40
CA ILE A 758 10.77 -17.32 17.65
C ILE A 758 12.04 -17.07 18.45
N ILE A 759 11.89 -16.52 19.66
CA ILE A 759 13.00 -16.29 20.58
C ILE A 759 12.76 -17.11 21.85
N GLY A 760 13.59 -18.10 22.10
CA GLY A 760 13.59 -18.87 23.34
C GLY A 760 14.62 -18.36 24.34
N THR A 761 14.35 -18.51 25.64
CA THR A 761 15.39 -18.44 26.68
C THR A 761 15.52 -19.79 27.36
N MET A 762 16.75 -20.15 27.75
CA MET A 762 17.03 -21.41 28.43
C MET A 762 18.02 -21.19 29.58
N ASN A 763 17.61 -21.55 30.80
CA ASN A 763 18.53 -21.67 31.92
C ASN A 763 19.22 -23.03 31.86
N THR A 764 20.56 -23.03 31.77
CA THR A 764 21.34 -24.28 31.69
C THR A 764 21.70 -24.88 33.04
N ALA A 765 21.64 -24.09 34.12
CA ALA A 765 21.91 -24.58 35.48
C ALA A 765 20.82 -25.54 36.00
N ASP A 766 19.59 -25.44 35.49
CA ASP A 766 18.46 -26.21 35.99
C ASP A 766 18.45 -27.63 35.41
N LYS A 767 18.97 -28.58 36.21
CA LYS A 767 19.08 -30.01 35.88
C LYS A 767 17.75 -30.77 35.96
N SER A 768 16.68 -30.15 36.45
CA SER A 768 15.36 -30.79 36.59
C SER A 768 14.59 -30.89 35.27
N ILE A 769 15.22 -30.51 34.16
CA ILE A 769 14.55 -30.21 32.90
C ILE A 769 14.98 -31.18 31.79
N ALA A 770 14.03 -31.53 30.91
CA ALA A 770 14.29 -32.39 29.75
C ALA A 770 15.39 -31.81 28.84
N LEU A 771 16.38 -32.64 28.49
CA LEU A 771 17.38 -32.28 27.48
C LEU A 771 16.68 -31.97 26.16
N LEU A 772 17.01 -30.82 25.59
CA LEU A 772 16.43 -30.38 24.32
C LEU A 772 16.79 -31.38 23.20
N ASP A 773 15.78 -31.88 22.50
CA ASP A 773 15.93 -32.88 21.45
C ASP A 773 16.90 -32.39 20.34
N ILE A 774 17.70 -33.31 19.81
CA ILE A 774 18.60 -33.09 18.67
C ILE A 774 17.83 -32.51 17.48
N ALA A 775 16.59 -32.97 17.28
CA ALA A 775 15.69 -32.47 16.25
C ALA A 775 15.44 -30.95 16.40
N LEU A 776 15.20 -30.47 17.63
CA LEU A 776 14.98 -29.05 17.89
C LEU A 776 16.28 -28.26 17.79
N ARG A 777 17.40 -28.82 18.26
CA ARG A 777 18.71 -28.15 18.18
C ARG A 777 19.11 -27.76 16.75
N ARG A 778 18.70 -28.53 15.75
CA ARG A 778 19.01 -28.23 14.33
C ARG A 778 18.15 -27.10 13.74
N ARG A 779 17.12 -26.64 14.46
CA ARG A 779 16.08 -25.72 13.97
C ARG A 779 16.11 -24.36 14.65
N PHE A 780 16.88 -24.25 15.72
CA PHE A 780 17.16 -23.02 16.45
C PHE A 780 18.64 -22.70 16.34
N GLU A 781 18.96 -21.42 16.25
CA GLU A 781 20.31 -20.92 16.46
C GLU A 781 20.53 -20.66 17.95
N PHE A 782 21.63 -21.16 18.51
CA PHE A 782 21.91 -21.09 19.94
C PHE A 782 22.91 -19.97 20.20
N GLU A 783 22.48 -18.93 20.90
CA GLU A 783 23.32 -17.82 21.31
C GLU A 783 23.68 -17.95 22.80
N ALA A 784 24.96 -18.15 23.08
CA ALA A 784 25.49 -18.37 24.42
C ALA A 784 25.58 -17.06 25.22
N MET A 785 25.01 -17.08 26.42
CA MET A 785 24.90 -15.94 27.34
C MET A 785 25.58 -16.28 28.67
N TYR A 786 26.90 -16.14 28.71
CA TYR A 786 27.73 -16.36 29.90
C TYR A 786 28.06 -15.03 30.63
N PRO A 787 28.48 -15.08 31.91
CA PRO A 787 28.80 -13.88 32.67
C PRO A 787 29.86 -13.02 31.98
N LYS A 788 29.61 -11.71 31.93
CA LYS A 788 30.55 -10.70 31.43
C LYS A 788 31.04 -9.87 32.62
N TYR A 789 32.32 -9.56 32.61
CA TYR A 789 32.99 -8.84 33.70
C TYR A 789 33.24 -7.35 33.39
N GLN A 790 32.93 -6.94 32.16
CA GLN A 790 33.09 -5.57 31.66
C GLN A 790 31.97 -5.28 30.65
N PHE A 791 31.42 -4.05 30.70
CA PHE A 791 30.34 -3.60 29.82
C PHE A 791 30.66 -2.21 29.28
N ASN A 792 30.79 -2.05 27.96
CA ASN A 792 30.98 -0.74 27.32
C ASN A 792 32.08 0.14 27.99
N GLY A 793 33.18 -0.47 28.45
CA GLY A 793 34.27 0.22 29.13
C GLY A 793 34.05 0.49 30.63
N VAL A 794 32.88 0.17 31.19
CA VAL A 794 32.58 0.26 32.62
C VAL A 794 32.92 -1.07 33.30
N GLU A 795 33.75 -1.01 34.34
CA GLU A 795 34.07 -2.17 35.17
C GLU A 795 32.95 -2.48 36.17
N LEU A 796 32.69 -3.78 36.36
CA LEU A 796 31.75 -4.29 37.34
C LEU A 796 32.32 -4.11 38.76
N GLN A 797 31.50 -3.67 39.70
CA GLN A 797 31.89 -3.60 41.10
C GLN A 797 32.17 -5.01 41.65
N ASP A 798 33.24 -5.17 42.43
CA ASP A 798 33.67 -6.45 43.00
C ASP A 798 33.92 -7.56 41.96
N LYS A 799 34.28 -7.17 40.72
CA LYS A 799 34.62 -8.06 39.61
C LYS A 799 35.55 -9.21 40.02
N GLU A 800 36.61 -8.92 40.76
CA GLU A 800 37.59 -9.93 41.17
C GLU A 800 36.96 -11.05 42.03
N VAL A 801 35.97 -10.72 42.85
CA VAL A 801 35.24 -11.68 43.68
C VAL A 801 34.42 -12.60 42.77
N LEU A 802 33.64 -12.02 41.84
CA LEU A 802 32.84 -12.79 40.90
C LEU A 802 33.70 -13.69 39.99
N GLU A 803 34.85 -13.20 39.52
CA GLU A 803 35.81 -13.98 38.72
C GLU A 803 36.37 -15.17 39.51
N LYS A 804 36.81 -14.95 40.76
CA LYS A 804 37.31 -16.02 41.63
C LYS A 804 36.24 -17.08 41.92
N ILE A 805 35.01 -16.65 42.24
CA ILE A 805 33.87 -17.55 42.46
C ILE A 805 33.62 -18.38 41.21
N ASN A 806 33.45 -17.72 40.05
CA ASN A 806 33.11 -18.41 38.80
C ASN A 806 34.23 -19.34 38.33
N ARG A 807 35.51 -18.98 38.50
CA ARG A 807 36.63 -19.88 38.22
C ARG A 807 36.52 -21.17 39.03
N LYS A 808 36.23 -21.06 40.33
CA LYS A 808 36.09 -22.25 41.18
C LYS A 808 34.86 -23.09 40.82
N ILE A 809 33.75 -22.45 40.44
CA ILE A 809 32.56 -23.17 39.97
C ILE A 809 32.84 -23.93 38.68
N ILE A 810 33.54 -23.32 37.72
CA ILE A 810 33.90 -24.00 36.45
C ILE A 810 34.72 -25.26 36.73
N GLU A 811 35.69 -25.20 37.65
CA GLU A 811 36.49 -26.36 38.06
C GLU A 811 35.65 -27.49 38.68
N LEU A 812 34.63 -27.15 39.48
CA LEU A 812 33.86 -28.12 40.27
C LEU A 812 32.62 -28.68 39.54
N LYS A 813 31.90 -27.83 38.80
CA LYS A 813 30.58 -28.15 38.20
C LYS A 813 30.47 -27.81 36.72
N GLY A 814 31.37 -26.99 36.19
CA GLY A 814 31.37 -26.55 34.78
C GLY A 814 30.73 -25.17 34.55
N HIS A 815 30.68 -24.77 33.28
CA HIS A 815 30.32 -23.41 32.86
C HIS A 815 28.86 -23.01 33.13
N ASP A 816 27.94 -23.96 33.10
CA ASP A 816 26.50 -23.67 33.22
C ASP A 816 26.06 -23.27 34.63
N PHE A 817 26.93 -23.43 35.63
CA PHE A 817 26.68 -23.08 37.03
C PHE A 817 27.29 -21.74 37.43
N GLN A 818 27.93 -21.02 36.51
CA GLN A 818 28.54 -19.73 36.84
C GLN A 818 27.49 -18.71 37.33
N ILE A 819 27.88 -17.86 38.27
CA ILE A 819 27.07 -16.74 38.77
C ILE A 819 27.05 -15.61 37.74
N GLY A 820 25.84 -15.15 37.41
CA GLY A 820 25.60 -14.04 36.50
C GLY A 820 26.08 -12.69 37.01
N HIS A 821 26.42 -11.80 36.10
CA HIS A 821 26.88 -10.45 36.41
C HIS A 821 25.76 -9.53 36.93
N ALA A 822 24.49 -9.83 36.64
CA ALA A 822 23.36 -9.01 37.07
C ALA A 822 23.30 -8.85 38.60
N TYR A 823 23.73 -9.85 39.37
CA TYR A 823 23.80 -9.79 40.83
C TYR A 823 24.77 -8.72 41.35
N PHE A 824 25.73 -8.29 40.52
CA PHE A 824 26.80 -7.34 40.87
C PHE A 824 26.63 -5.97 40.17
N MET A 825 25.60 -5.79 39.35
CA MET A 825 25.37 -4.53 38.63
C MET A 825 24.73 -3.43 39.49
N GLU A 826 23.96 -3.80 40.52
CA GLU A 826 23.26 -2.86 41.38
C GLU A 826 24.23 -2.15 42.34
N LYS A 827 24.48 -0.85 42.13
CA LYS A 827 25.49 -0.08 42.89
C LYS A 827 25.09 0.24 44.34
N SER A 828 23.80 0.25 44.64
CA SER A 828 23.24 0.61 45.95
C SER A 828 23.41 -0.48 47.01
N ASP A 829 23.65 -1.73 46.60
CA ASP A 829 23.69 -2.86 47.52
C ASP A 829 25.13 -3.24 47.90
N SER A 830 25.38 -3.45 49.19
CA SER A 830 26.72 -3.79 49.69
C SER A 830 27.12 -5.20 49.25
N LEU A 831 28.42 -5.48 49.12
CA LEU A 831 28.89 -6.82 48.78
C LEU A 831 28.36 -7.87 49.76
N LEU A 832 28.32 -7.54 51.05
CA LEU A 832 27.83 -8.42 52.10
C LEU A 832 26.38 -8.84 51.85
N ASN A 833 25.50 -7.88 51.54
CA ASN A 833 24.10 -8.15 51.24
C ASN A 833 23.94 -8.96 49.95
N LYS A 834 24.61 -8.57 48.87
CA LYS A 834 24.57 -9.28 47.59
C LYS A 834 24.97 -10.75 47.77
N MET A 835 26.05 -11.00 48.50
CA MET A 835 26.55 -12.33 48.78
C MET A 835 25.58 -13.13 49.66
N ASN A 836 25.24 -12.62 50.85
CA ASN A 836 24.43 -13.38 51.82
C ASN A 836 22.99 -13.62 51.35
N LYS A 837 22.38 -12.67 50.63
CA LYS A 837 20.96 -12.75 50.26
C LYS A 837 20.71 -13.32 48.87
N LYS A 838 21.66 -13.23 47.94
CA LYS A 838 21.46 -13.63 46.53
C LYS A 838 22.45 -14.70 46.08
N VAL A 839 23.75 -14.53 46.30
CA VAL A 839 24.77 -15.45 45.76
C VAL A 839 24.92 -16.73 46.56
N ILE A 840 25.06 -16.66 47.89
CA ILE A 840 25.27 -17.84 48.74
C ILE A 840 24.08 -18.79 48.70
N PRO A 841 22.80 -18.33 48.77
CA PRO A 841 21.66 -19.23 48.62
C PRO A 841 21.67 -19.99 47.29
N LEU A 842 22.05 -19.33 46.18
CA LEU A 842 22.16 -19.95 44.87
C LEU A 842 23.30 -20.97 44.80
N LEU A 843 24.45 -20.67 45.41
CA LEU A 843 25.56 -21.62 45.53
C LEU A 843 25.12 -22.86 46.32
N LEU A 844 24.45 -22.68 47.46
CA LEU A 844 23.92 -23.80 48.23
C LEU A 844 23.00 -24.68 47.39
N GLU A 845 22.13 -24.09 46.56
CA GLU A 845 21.28 -24.85 45.64
C GLU A 845 22.11 -25.65 44.61
N TYR A 846 23.10 -25.02 43.96
CA TYR A 846 23.96 -25.68 42.97
C TYR A 846 24.77 -26.84 43.53
N PHE A 847 25.11 -26.75 44.80
CA PHE A 847 25.88 -27.73 45.55
C PHE A 847 25.01 -28.59 46.46
N MET A 848 23.68 -28.61 46.28
CA MET A 848 22.74 -29.48 47.01
C MET A 848 22.85 -29.36 48.54
N ASN A 849 23.04 -28.13 49.02
CA ASN A 849 23.31 -27.75 50.41
C ASN A 849 24.62 -28.31 51.01
N ASP A 850 25.60 -28.67 50.17
CA ASP A 850 26.96 -29.00 50.63
C ASP A 850 27.70 -27.74 51.12
N ASP A 851 27.69 -27.56 52.43
CA ASP A 851 28.29 -26.40 53.08
C ASP A 851 29.81 -26.35 52.93
N LYS A 852 30.49 -27.49 52.82
CA LYS A 852 31.95 -27.56 52.69
C LYS A 852 32.41 -27.07 51.32
N GLU A 853 31.74 -27.49 50.25
CA GLU A 853 32.07 -27.03 48.90
C GLU A 853 31.81 -25.52 48.76
N VAL A 854 30.67 -25.03 49.27
CA VAL A 854 30.34 -23.60 49.23
C VAL A 854 31.32 -22.78 50.08
N ARG A 855 31.68 -23.23 51.29
CA ARG A 855 32.73 -22.60 52.11
C ARG A 855 34.05 -22.51 51.34
N GLY A 856 34.46 -23.58 50.67
CA GLY A 856 35.69 -23.61 49.87
C GLY A 856 35.68 -22.58 48.73
N ILE A 857 34.54 -22.41 48.05
CA ILE A 857 34.36 -21.38 47.01
C ILE A 857 34.48 -19.97 47.60
N LEU A 858 33.79 -19.70 48.70
CA LEU A 858 33.80 -18.39 49.35
C LEU A 858 35.20 -18.02 49.87
N GLN A 859 35.91 -18.96 50.49
CA GLN A 859 37.27 -18.77 50.96
C GLN A 859 38.25 -18.54 49.79
N HIS A 860 38.11 -19.27 48.68
CA HIS A 860 38.91 -19.04 47.46
C HIS A 860 38.68 -17.63 46.89
N ALA A 861 37.46 -17.10 47.03
CA ALA A 861 37.14 -15.74 46.63
C ALA A 861 37.67 -14.66 47.58
N GLY A 862 38.29 -15.05 48.70
CA GLY A 862 38.79 -14.13 49.73
C GLY A 862 37.70 -13.63 50.66
N MET A 863 36.59 -14.36 50.82
CA MET A 863 35.52 -13.98 51.75
C MET A 863 35.79 -14.57 53.15
N GLU A 864 35.47 -13.80 54.19
CA GLU A 864 35.44 -14.27 55.57
C GLU A 864 34.05 -14.84 55.86
N VAL A 865 33.98 -16.13 56.18
CA VAL A 865 32.74 -16.88 56.38
C VAL A 865 32.43 -16.98 57.88
N ASP A 866 31.17 -16.83 58.27
CA ASP A 866 30.72 -17.17 59.62
C ASP A 866 30.61 -18.68 59.80
N ASP A 867 31.45 -19.24 60.66
CA ASP A 867 31.42 -20.67 60.97
C ASP A 867 30.20 -21.09 61.81
N THR A 868 29.44 -20.15 62.36
CA THR A 868 28.29 -20.40 63.24
C THR A 868 26.92 -20.16 62.61
N ALA A 869 26.87 -19.52 61.43
CA ALA A 869 25.60 -19.17 60.78
C ALA A 869 25.06 -20.27 59.87
N TRP A 870 23.74 -20.51 59.92
CA TRP A 870 23.00 -21.28 58.92
C TRP A 870 21.70 -20.56 58.52
N PRO A 871 21.43 -20.34 57.23
CA PRO A 871 22.29 -20.64 56.08
C PRO A 871 23.63 -19.91 56.13
N LEU A 872 24.61 -20.38 55.34
CA LEU A 872 25.97 -19.83 55.29
C LEU A 872 25.96 -18.32 55.02
N GLU A 873 26.78 -17.57 55.77
CA GLU A 873 26.92 -16.12 55.61
C GLU A 873 28.40 -15.69 55.62
N ILE A 874 28.71 -14.58 54.95
CA ILE A 874 29.99 -13.89 55.03
C ILE A 874 29.90 -12.68 55.96
N LYS A 875 31.02 -12.36 56.65
CA LYS A 875 31.20 -11.19 57.53
C LYS A 875 31.97 -10.05 56.86
N GLY A 876 32.76 -10.35 55.84
CA GLY A 876 33.60 -9.37 55.14
C GLY A 876 34.50 -10.00 54.09
N LYS A 877 35.45 -9.21 53.58
CA LYS A 877 36.59 -9.71 52.80
C LYS A 877 37.74 -10.02 53.76
N ARG A 878 38.46 -11.12 53.52
CA ARG A 878 39.76 -11.35 54.16
C ARG A 878 40.77 -10.40 53.54
N ASP A 879 41.48 -9.66 54.38
CA ASP A 879 42.59 -8.78 53.98
C ASP A 879 43.72 -9.53 53.27
#